data_AF-A0A2E6ZM81-F1
#
_entry.id   AF-A0A2E6ZM81-F1
#
_cell.length_a   1.000
_cell.length_b   1.000
_cell.length_c   1.000
_cell.angle_alpha   90.00
_cell.angle_beta   90.00
_cell.angle_gamma   90.00
#
_symmetry.space_group_name_H-M   'P 1'
#
loop_
_entity.id
_entity.type
_entity.pdbx_description
1 polymer ?
#
loop_
_entity_poly.entity_id
_entity_poly.type
_entity_poly.pdbx_seq_one_letter_code
_entity_poly.pdbx_strand_id
1 'polypeptide(L)'
;MIWVRRVIAVPFIILAFLTFQVGVLAQQTASNLINPSFYLETLADSNIYFFLLTDLPTTALKDIRKSNSNPIIDQSGLSDSMIISSINTIIPPDWLQSNFEATVTGIGDYVTGKNDDFNISIPVDERVQAASNQITFILNESDLYKLVMENQVRPVVSEASKNELPFEVIVNEDQLMASIQKIISKAWLTGQIDSVLSEVVPYAVGANDDFAIEIRVDDRIEVAVAEVKTLMAEANAYEALFEGSIAPNISSSIGNSAKLPYGVEITDAEISSIIKKTAPPSWMQQTTESILDNATPYLVGRSDEFNILIDIKPNKEEAVSDLMALAQQKFTGLLEDLPDCDADEVTSILNSPTSGLPSCYPANPAVKQQIQSYTEAYVNTVISAVRPQIINTIPDSIEFDQDSLRNVVPPEALKSFDEGRTIVRDGYTFTEKDLENLIKQGAGDNSWDQVSKVRDSLSKGIQYNDQDFRIHIETITADGGQTLSILDQIRGILKLVHMFNMAVYIPTILLAVIVGFLGGRGWIQRLMWAAMTMLIASILVYAIWGPVYSSFAEPIIHVQIDQIASQTSGQIAPQFLATESLVVQQITNIGKIAISKFISGISGTALITSILSLAIIIGCVVLNRLNSKKEEIEIIAEDATDFTVETEKS
;
A
#
# COMPACT_ATOMS: atom_id res chain seq x y z
N MET A 1 45.11 14.19 74.50
CA MET A 1 43.71 14.54 74.16
C MET A 1 43.46 14.82 72.68
N ILE A 2 44.32 15.58 71.95
CA ILE A 2 44.09 15.91 70.53
C ILE A 2 44.13 14.70 69.60
N TRP A 3 45.04 13.76 69.83
CA TRP A 3 45.12 12.51 69.04
C TRP A 3 43.84 11.68 69.16
N VAL A 4 43.26 11.58 70.36
CA VAL A 4 42.00 10.85 70.60
C VAL A 4 40.84 11.51 69.85
N ARG A 5 40.73 12.85 69.87
CA ARG A 5 39.69 13.57 69.10
C ARG A 5 39.80 13.37 67.58
N ARG A 6 41.03 13.32 67.05
CA ARG A 6 41.27 13.10 65.61
C ARG A 6 40.98 11.66 65.19
N VAL A 7 41.29 10.68 66.04
CA VAL A 7 40.93 9.27 65.80
C VAL A 7 39.40 9.08 65.83
N ILE A 8 38.70 9.77 66.74
CA ILE A 8 37.22 9.74 66.79
C ILE A 8 36.58 10.40 65.55
N ALA A 9 37.26 11.31 64.87
CA ALA A 9 36.74 11.97 63.67
C ALA A 9 36.73 11.06 62.41
N VAL A 10 37.58 10.02 62.36
CA VAL A 10 37.70 9.09 61.21
C VAL A 10 36.37 8.42 60.83
N PRO A 11 35.60 7.80 61.75
CA PRO A 11 34.30 7.22 61.40
C PRO A 11 33.30 8.27 60.86
N PHE A 12 33.35 9.51 61.35
CA PHE A 12 32.52 10.59 60.83
C PHE A 12 32.95 11.04 59.42
N ILE A 13 34.24 10.97 59.08
CA ILE A 13 34.74 11.22 57.71
C ILE A 13 34.23 10.14 56.76
N ILE A 14 34.25 8.87 57.17
CA ILE A 14 33.71 7.76 56.37
C ILE A 14 32.19 7.93 56.19
N LEU A 15 31.47 8.27 57.25
CA LEU A 15 30.03 8.54 57.18
C LEU A 15 29.72 9.77 56.33
N ALA A 16 30.55 10.81 56.37
CA ALA A 16 30.44 11.98 55.51
C ALA A 16 30.64 11.60 54.04
N PHE A 17 31.59 10.73 53.71
CA PHE A 17 31.74 10.19 52.36
C PHE A 17 30.50 9.42 51.91
N LEU A 18 29.99 8.49 52.73
CA LEU A 18 28.80 7.70 52.39
C LEU A 18 27.56 8.57 52.18
N THR A 19 27.32 9.52 53.08
CA THR A 19 26.18 10.45 52.96
C THR A 19 26.36 11.41 51.79
N PHE A 20 27.58 11.86 51.51
CA PHE A 20 27.88 12.68 50.33
C PHE A 20 27.59 11.91 49.04
N GLN A 21 28.01 10.65 48.96
CA GLN A 21 27.73 9.80 47.81
C GLN A 21 26.23 9.62 47.60
N VAL A 22 25.47 9.34 48.66
CA VAL A 22 24.00 9.28 48.60
C VAL A 22 23.41 10.62 48.16
N GLY A 23 23.94 11.74 48.66
CA GLY A 23 23.50 13.09 48.29
C GLY A 23 23.72 13.40 46.81
N VAL A 24 24.90 13.10 46.27
CA VAL A 24 25.19 13.27 44.84
C VAL A 24 24.31 12.37 43.99
N LEU A 25 24.12 11.11 44.37
CA LEU A 25 23.24 10.18 43.64
C LEU A 25 21.78 10.63 43.64
N ALA A 26 21.29 11.11 44.78
CA ALA A 26 19.92 11.63 44.91
C ALA A 26 19.74 12.89 44.06
N GLN A 27 20.69 13.83 44.12
CA GLN A 27 20.66 15.05 43.33
C GLN A 27 20.70 14.73 41.83
N GLN A 28 21.57 13.81 41.40
CA GLN A 28 21.68 13.43 40.00
C GLN A 28 20.42 12.73 39.49
N THR A 29 19.82 11.87 40.32
CA THR A 29 18.51 11.27 40.03
C THR A 29 17.45 12.36 39.86
N ALA A 30 17.40 13.34 40.77
CA ALA A 30 16.45 14.45 40.73
C ALA A 30 16.67 15.41 39.55
N SER A 31 17.92 15.72 39.19
CA SER A 31 18.25 16.67 38.12
C SER A 31 18.20 16.05 36.73
N ASN A 32 18.40 14.73 36.61
CA ASN A 32 18.53 14.04 35.34
C ASN A 32 17.43 13.00 35.14
N LEU A 33 17.43 11.89 35.89
CA LEU A 33 16.48 10.78 35.68
C LEU A 33 15.01 11.18 35.87
N ILE A 34 14.76 12.21 36.66
CA ILE A 34 13.43 12.75 36.91
C ILE A 34 13.14 13.91 35.93
N ASN A 35 14.16 14.57 35.39
CA ASN A 35 13.96 15.74 34.54
C ASN A 35 13.69 15.34 33.08
N PRO A 36 12.60 15.81 32.46
CA PRO A 36 12.26 15.45 31.08
C PRO A 36 13.35 15.86 30.08
N SER A 37 14.09 16.95 30.35
CA SER A 37 15.14 17.44 29.45
C SER A 37 16.29 16.45 29.27
N PHE A 38 16.59 15.64 30.28
CA PHE A 38 17.64 14.62 30.19
C PHE A 38 17.33 13.58 29.12
N TYR A 39 16.08 13.15 29.03
CA TYR A 39 15.64 12.19 28.02
C TYR A 39 15.62 12.84 26.63
N LEU A 40 15.16 14.09 26.53
CA LEU A 40 15.15 14.82 25.26
C LEU A 40 16.56 15.01 24.68
N GLU A 41 17.50 15.46 25.51
CA GLU A 41 18.91 15.57 25.10
C GLU A 41 19.52 14.21 24.77
N THR A 42 19.11 13.13 25.43
CA THR A 42 19.59 11.78 25.12
C THR A 42 19.04 11.29 23.77
N LEU A 43 17.77 11.55 23.49
CA LEU A 43 17.14 11.24 22.20
C LEU A 43 17.79 12.04 21.08
N ALA A 44 17.98 13.34 21.27
CA ALA A 44 18.69 14.22 20.33
C ALA A 44 20.11 13.73 20.03
N ASP A 45 20.92 13.47 21.06
CA ASP A 45 22.31 12.99 20.90
C ASP A 45 22.40 11.61 20.26
N SER A 46 21.33 10.81 20.35
CA SER A 46 21.26 9.49 19.71
C SER A 46 20.90 9.54 18.23
N ASN A 47 20.58 10.71 17.67
CA ASN A 47 20.04 10.88 16.32
C ASN A 47 18.74 10.08 16.07
N ILE A 48 17.88 9.90 17.10
CA ILE A 48 16.70 9.05 16.98
C ILE A 48 15.73 9.53 15.88
N TYR A 49 15.59 10.84 15.68
CA TYR A 49 14.66 11.38 14.69
C TYR A 49 15.11 11.09 13.26
N PHE A 50 16.42 11.15 12.99
CA PHE A 50 17.01 10.73 11.72
C PHE A 50 16.85 9.21 11.54
N PHE A 51 17.13 8.43 12.59
CA PHE A 51 16.95 6.98 12.57
C PHE A 51 15.51 6.59 12.19
N LEU A 52 14.51 7.19 12.84
CA LEU A 52 13.09 6.87 12.63
C LEU A 52 12.60 7.16 11.20
N LEU A 53 13.11 8.22 10.57
CA LEU A 53 12.64 8.67 9.25
C LEU A 53 13.54 8.19 8.10
N THR A 54 14.79 7.84 8.36
CA THR A 54 15.76 7.43 7.34
C THR A 54 16.24 5.99 7.52
N ASP A 55 16.91 5.66 8.62
CA ASP A 55 17.58 4.35 8.75
C ASP A 55 16.59 3.20 8.93
N LEU A 56 15.55 3.42 9.73
CA LEU A 56 14.51 2.44 10.01
C LEU A 56 13.69 2.11 8.75
N PRO A 57 13.09 3.09 8.03
CA PRO A 57 12.31 2.78 6.84
C PRO A 57 13.20 2.24 5.71
N THR A 58 14.46 2.68 5.61
CA THR A 58 15.41 2.14 4.61
C THR A 58 15.63 0.65 4.83
N THR A 59 15.81 0.22 6.08
CA THR A 59 16.05 -1.18 6.40
C THR A 59 14.78 -2.02 6.25
N ALA A 60 13.63 -1.46 6.64
CA ALA A 60 12.33 -2.10 6.43
C ALA A 60 12.02 -2.32 4.95
N LEU A 61 12.29 -1.34 4.08
CA LEU A 61 12.11 -1.47 2.63
C LEU A 61 13.01 -2.56 2.03
N LYS A 62 14.28 -2.62 2.47
CA LYS A 62 15.20 -3.68 2.04
C LYS A 62 14.71 -5.08 2.44
N ASP A 63 14.22 -5.22 3.65
CA ASP A 63 13.66 -6.47 4.16
C ASP A 63 12.41 -6.89 3.35
N ILE A 64 11.48 -5.96 3.09
CA ILE A 64 10.27 -6.19 2.27
C ILE A 64 10.63 -6.64 0.85
N ARG A 65 11.58 -5.96 0.19
CA ARG A 65 12.02 -6.33 -1.16
C ARG A 65 12.72 -7.69 -1.18
N LYS A 66 13.54 -7.97 -0.17
CA LYS A 66 14.26 -9.24 -0.06
C LYS A 66 13.32 -10.43 0.13
N SER A 67 12.22 -10.23 0.86
CA SER A 67 11.23 -11.27 1.11
C SER A 67 10.19 -11.39 -0.02
N ASN A 68 10.24 -10.55 -1.06
CA ASN A 68 9.23 -10.41 -2.12
C ASN A 68 7.80 -10.39 -1.57
N SER A 69 7.61 -9.77 -0.40
CA SER A 69 6.35 -9.84 0.33
C SER A 69 5.31 -8.84 -0.16
N ASN A 70 5.71 -7.87 -0.99
CA ASN A 70 4.82 -6.85 -1.50
C ASN A 70 5.08 -6.58 -3.00
N PRO A 71 4.28 -7.18 -3.91
CA PRO A 71 4.47 -7.01 -5.35
C PRO A 71 4.29 -5.56 -5.81
N ILE A 72 3.57 -4.71 -5.06
CA ILE A 72 3.42 -3.30 -5.38
C ILE A 72 4.77 -2.60 -5.27
N ILE A 73 5.50 -2.80 -4.16
CA ILE A 73 6.82 -2.17 -3.96
C ILE A 73 7.82 -2.76 -4.95
N ASP A 74 7.82 -4.08 -5.14
CA ASP A 74 8.81 -4.77 -5.97
C ASP A 74 8.68 -4.45 -7.46
N GLN A 75 7.46 -4.22 -7.94
CA GLN A 75 7.17 -4.01 -9.36
C GLN A 75 6.84 -2.56 -9.73
N SER A 76 6.67 -1.67 -8.75
CA SER A 76 6.43 -0.22 -8.98
C SER A 76 7.58 0.49 -9.69
N GLY A 77 8.78 -0.08 -9.74
CA GLY A 77 9.97 0.58 -10.29
C GLY A 77 10.57 1.66 -9.37
N LEU A 78 9.98 1.90 -8.20
CA LEU A 78 10.46 2.90 -7.24
C LEU A 78 11.78 2.46 -6.59
N SER A 79 12.71 3.39 -6.39
CA SER A 79 13.92 3.16 -5.60
C SER A 79 13.66 3.42 -4.11
N ASP A 80 14.41 2.74 -3.24
CA ASP A 80 14.35 3.02 -1.79
C ASP A 80 14.69 4.48 -1.51
N SER A 81 15.70 5.02 -2.19
CA SER A 81 16.10 6.42 -2.02
C SER A 81 14.97 7.42 -2.33
N MET A 82 14.14 7.13 -3.33
CA MET A 82 13.02 7.99 -3.70
C MET A 82 11.93 7.99 -2.62
N ILE A 83 11.55 6.81 -2.13
CA ILE A 83 10.57 6.66 -1.05
C ILE A 83 11.06 7.38 0.21
N ILE A 84 12.32 7.16 0.61
CA ILE A 84 12.91 7.78 1.79
C ILE A 84 13.02 9.30 1.65
N SER A 85 13.43 9.80 0.47
CA SER A 85 13.49 11.24 0.22
C SER A 85 12.12 11.90 0.31
N SER A 86 11.08 11.20 -0.12
CA SER A 86 9.69 11.66 -0.04
C SER A 86 9.22 11.70 1.41
N ILE A 87 9.46 10.63 2.19
CA ILE A 87 9.17 10.61 3.64
C ILE A 87 9.84 11.79 4.35
N ASN A 88 11.14 11.99 4.12
CA ASN A 88 11.91 13.10 4.71
C ASN A 88 11.46 14.49 4.24
N THR A 89 10.80 14.58 3.08
CA THR A 89 10.23 15.85 2.60
C THR A 89 8.87 16.13 3.24
N ILE A 90 8.05 15.10 3.46
CA ILE A 90 6.76 15.22 4.16
C ILE A 90 7.00 15.58 5.63
N ILE A 91 7.86 14.80 6.31
CA ILE A 91 8.21 14.96 7.71
C ILE A 91 9.74 15.03 7.83
N PRO A 92 10.34 16.22 7.79
CA PRO A 92 11.77 16.38 8.02
C PRO A 92 12.17 15.98 9.45
N PRO A 93 13.33 15.33 9.67
CA PRO A 93 13.80 14.96 11.01
C PRO A 93 13.86 16.13 11.99
N ASP A 94 14.38 17.28 11.57
CA ASP A 94 14.49 18.47 12.41
C ASP A 94 13.11 19.03 12.79
N TRP A 95 12.12 18.89 11.90
CA TRP A 95 10.75 19.28 12.19
C TRP A 95 10.10 18.32 13.19
N LEU A 96 10.27 17.00 13.01
CA LEU A 96 9.76 16.02 13.96
C LEU A 96 10.37 16.26 15.35
N GLN A 97 11.68 16.48 15.41
CA GLN A 97 12.39 16.82 16.64
C GLN A 97 11.79 18.06 17.29
N SER A 98 11.69 19.17 16.57
CA SER A 98 11.24 20.45 17.13
C SER A 98 9.82 20.37 17.70
N ASN A 99 8.90 19.68 17.00
CA ASN A 99 7.50 19.56 17.44
C ASN A 99 7.31 18.54 18.56
N PHE A 100 8.07 17.44 18.52
CA PHE A 100 8.04 16.45 19.58
C PHE A 100 8.64 17.01 20.88
N GLU A 101 9.81 17.62 20.82
CA GLU A 101 10.49 18.18 22.00
C GLU A 101 9.72 19.34 22.63
N ALA A 102 9.00 20.13 21.82
CA ALA A 102 8.15 21.22 22.31
C ALA A 102 6.96 20.76 23.16
N THR A 103 6.51 19.50 23.02
CA THR A 103 5.26 19.03 23.63
C THR A 103 5.47 17.90 24.64
N VAL A 104 6.50 17.08 24.47
CA VAL A 104 6.74 15.91 25.31
C VAL A 104 7.22 16.24 26.72
N THR A 105 7.69 17.48 26.98
CA THR A 105 7.99 17.94 28.35
C THR A 105 6.78 17.80 29.28
N GLY A 106 5.57 17.92 28.75
CA GLY A 106 4.32 17.70 29.48
C GLY A 106 4.21 16.31 30.09
N ILE A 107 4.60 15.26 29.35
CA ILE A 107 4.59 13.87 29.86
C ILE A 107 5.49 13.76 31.09
N GLY A 108 6.69 14.31 30.99
CA GLY A 108 7.65 14.19 32.06
C GLY A 108 7.24 15.00 33.30
N ASP A 109 6.67 16.20 33.13
CA ASP A 109 6.07 16.96 34.24
C ASP A 109 4.88 16.21 34.88
N TYR A 110 4.11 15.46 34.09
CA TYR A 110 3.04 14.61 34.58
C TYR A 110 3.55 13.41 35.39
N VAL A 111 4.49 12.63 34.84
CA VAL A 111 5.08 11.44 35.48
C VAL A 111 5.83 11.80 36.76
N THR A 112 6.39 13.00 36.84
CA THR A 112 7.07 13.49 38.04
C THR A 112 6.13 14.07 39.10
N GLY A 113 4.84 14.20 38.80
CA GLY A 113 3.84 14.77 39.71
C GLY A 113 3.92 16.29 39.85
N LYS A 114 4.60 16.97 38.91
CA LYS A 114 4.64 18.44 38.82
C LYS A 114 3.34 19.00 38.23
N ASN A 115 2.80 18.33 37.22
CA ASN A 115 1.48 18.60 36.65
C ASN A 115 0.55 17.38 36.82
N ASP A 116 -0.75 17.64 36.86
CA ASP A 116 -1.77 16.60 37.00
C ASP A 116 -2.26 16.07 35.64
N ASP A 117 -2.05 16.82 34.57
CA ASP A 117 -2.43 16.55 33.19
C ASP A 117 -1.28 16.85 32.21
N PHE A 118 -1.41 16.35 30.98
CA PHE A 118 -0.56 16.75 29.86
C PHE A 118 -1.31 16.61 28.54
N ASN A 119 -0.88 17.36 27.52
CA ASN A 119 -1.34 17.19 26.16
C ASN A 119 -0.15 17.24 25.19
N ILE A 120 -0.06 16.24 24.32
CA ILE A 120 0.87 16.18 23.19
C ILE A 120 0.09 16.55 21.95
N SER A 121 0.57 17.55 21.22
CA SER A 121 -0.02 18.02 19.97
C SER A 121 1.06 18.11 18.90
N ILE A 122 1.09 17.15 17.98
CA ILE A 122 2.01 17.21 16.83
C ILE A 122 1.21 17.70 15.61
N PRO A 123 1.54 18.87 15.03
CA PRO A 123 0.75 19.49 13.97
C PRO A 123 1.04 18.84 12.61
N VAL A 124 0.71 17.56 12.47
CA VAL A 124 0.87 16.80 11.22
C VAL A 124 -0.08 17.31 10.12
N ASP A 125 -1.16 17.98 10.50
CA ASP A 125 -2.10 18.68 9.62
C ASP A 125 -1.41 19.74 8.74
N GLU A 126 -0.38 20.41 9.27
CA GLU A 126 0.44 21.35 8.48
C GLU A 126 1.26 20.64 7.38
N ARG A 127 1.37 19.31 7.43
CA ARG A 127 2.11 18.47 6.47
C ARG A 127 1.23 17.86 5.38
N VAL A 128 -0.10 18.05 5.42
CA VAL A 128 -1.05 17.51 4.44
C VAL A 128 -0.70 17.92 3.00
N GLN A 129 -0.32 19.17 2.75
CA GLN A 129 0.09 19.62 1.42
C GLN A 129 1.40 18.98 0.96
N ALA A 130 2.38 18.83 1.86
CA ALA A 130 3.65 18.18 1.55
C ALA A 130 3.43 16.69 1.26
N ALA A 131 2.59 16.02 2.06
CA ALA A 131 2.15 14.65 1.86
C ALA A 131 1.48 14.47 0.49
N SER A 132 0.51 15.32 0.15
CA SER A 132 -0.17 15.26 -1.14
C SER A 132 0.82 15.35 -2.30
N ASN A 133 1.68 16.38 -2.29
CA ASN A 133 2.64 16.60 -3.36
C ASN A 133 3.62 15.42 -3.52
N GLN A 134 4.13 14.88 -2.40
CA GLN A 134 5.11 13.79 -2.43
C GLN A 134 4.48 12.43 -2.77
N ILE A 135 3.25 12.17 -2.33
CA ILE A 135 2.50 10.96 -2.72
C ILE A 135 2.21 11.01 -4.23
N THR A 136 1.71 12.14 -4.75
CA THR A 136 1.53 12.32 -6.21
C THR A 136 2.84 12.17 -6.97
N PHE A 137 3.94 12.75 -6.47
CA PHE A 137 5.26 12.60 -7.09
C PHE A 137 5.70 11.13 -7.18
N ILE A 138 5.63 10.38 -6.06
CA ILE A 138 5.99 8.96 -6.05
C ILE A 138 5.11 8.16 -7.02
N LEU A 139 3.80 8.41 -7.02
CA LEU A 139 2.87 7.64 -7.85
C LEU A 139 3.08 7.92 -9.35
N ASN A 140 3.44 9.15 -9.73
CA ASN A 140 3.79 9.50 -11.10
C ASN A 140 5.13 8.89 -11.57
N GLU A 141 6.10 8.75 -10.66
CA GLU A 141 7.38 8.09 -10.95
C GLU A 141 7.27 6.56 -10.95
N SER A 142 6.18 6.01 -10.41
CA SER A 142 5.95 4.57 -10.40
C SER A 142 5.36 4.05 -11.72
N ASP A 143 5.74 2.83 -12.10
CA ASP A 143 5.25 2.16 -13.32
C ASP A 143 3.89 1.48 -13.06
N LEU A 144 2.89 2.29 -12.67
CA LEU A 144 1.52 1.82 -12.39
C LEU A 144 0.88 1.21 -13.64
N TYR A 145 1.23 1.71 -14.83
CA TYR A 145 0.82 1.12 -16.10
C TYR A 145 1.24 -0.34 -16.19
N LYS A 146 2.53 -0.63 -15.99
CA LYS A 146 3.03 -2.00 -16.02
C LYS A 146 2.41 -2.85 -14.93
N LEU A 147 2.26 -2.32 -13.72
CA LEU A 147 1.65 -3.03 -12.60
C LEU A 147 0.23 -3.49 -12.94
N VAL A 148 -0.60 -2.60 -13.49
CA VAL A 148 -1.97 -2.94 -13.91
C VAL A 148 -1.96 -3.95 -15.07
N MET A 149 -1.16 -3.69 -16.11
CA MET A 149 -1.13 -4.55 -17.29
C MET A 149 -0.60 -5.97 -17.00
N GLU A 150 0.40 -6.10 -16.15
CA GLU A 150 1.04 -7.39 -15.86
C GLU A 150 0.32 -8.16 -14.74
N ASN A 151 -0.20 -7.48 -13.70
CA ASN A 151 -0.80 -8.17 -12.55
C ASN A 151 -2.33 -8.28 -12.60
N GLN A 152 -3.02 -7.38 -13.31
CA GLN A 152 -4.48 -7.38 -13.38
C GLN A 152 -4.98 -7.82 -14.75
N VAL A 153 -4.38 -7.29 -15.83
CA VAL A 153 -4.85 -7.59 -17.19
C VAL A 153 -4.31 -8.92 -17.71
N ARG A 154 -2.99 -9.14 -17.69
CA ARG A 154 -2.37 -10.36 -18.24
C ARG A 154 -2.96 -11.66 -17.70
N PRO A 155 -3.25 -11.83 -16.38
CA PRO A 155 -3.85 -13.07 -15.89
C PRO A 155 -5.22 -13.36 -16.52
N VAL A 156 -6.05 -12.33 -16.70
CA VAL A 156 -7.36 -12.43 -17.37
C VAL A 156 -7.18 -12.79 -18.84
N VAL A 157 -6.21 -12.19 -19.52
CA VAL A 157 -5.90 -12.46 -20.93
C VAL A 157 -5.35 -13.86 -21.14
N SER A 158 -4.45 -14.31 -20.26
CA SER A 158 -3.90 -15.66 -20.30
C SER A 158 -5.00 -16.69 -20.12
N GLU A 159 -5.93 -16.46 -19.18
CA GLU A 159 -7.08 -17.34 -19.02
C GLU A 159 -8.03 -17.31 -20.22
N ALA A 160 -8.31 -16.13 -20.78
CA ALA A 160 -9.12 -16.00 -21.99
C ALA A 160 -8.48 -16.73 -23.19
N SER A 161 -7.16 -16.69 -23.34
CA SER A 161 -6.44 -17.33 -24.45
C SER A 161 -6.41 -18.86 -24.40
N LYS A 162 -6.64 -19.46 -23.21
CA LYS A 162 -6.72 -20.92 -23.05
C LYS A 162 -8.06 -21.49 -23.50
N ASN A 163 -9.10 -20.65 -23.55
CA ASN A 163 -10.42 -21.06 -23.97
C ASN A 163 -10.49 -21.02 -25.50
N GLU A 164 -10.98 -22.10 -26.12
CA GLU A 164 -11.32 -22.08 -27.53
C GLU A 164 -12.44 -21.04 -27.73
N LEU A 165 -12.16 -20.02 -28.56
CA LEU A 165 -13.19 -19.07 -28.93
C LEU A 165 -14.25 -19.80 -29.79
N PRO A 166 -15.50 -19.34 -29.79
CA PRO A 166 -16.51 -19.87 -30.69
C PRO A 166 -16.02 -19.94 -32.14
N PHE A 167 -16.50 -20.95 -32.88
CA PHE A 167 -16.20 -21.11 -34.31
C PHE A 167 -14.74 -21.43 -34.64
N GLU A 168 -14.05 -22.17 -33.75
CA GLU A 168 -12.67 -22.67 -33.96
C GLU A 168 -11.62 -21.55 -34.16
N VAL A 169 -11.91 -20.34 -33.67
CA VAL A 169 -10.98 -19.22 -33.76
C VAL A 169 -9.90 -19.38 -32.69
N ILE A 170 -8.64 -19.50 -33.12
CA ILE A 170 -7.49 -19.62 -32.21
C ILE A 170 -6.77 -18.27 -32.16
N VAL A 171 -6.78 -17.64 -30.99
CA VAL A 171 -6.00 -16.42 -30.71
C VAL A 171 -5.02 -16.73 -29.59
N ASN A 172 -3.73 -16.44 -29.81
CA ASN A 172 -2.72 -16.65 -28.77
C ASN A 172 -2.67 -15.47 -27.77
N GLU A 173 -2.08 -15.72 -26.59
CA GLU A 173 -1.98 -14.71 -25.51
C GLU A 173 -1.32 -13.41 -25.99
N ASP A 174 -0.23 -13.49 -26.77
CA ASP A 174 0.53 -12.31 -27.22
C ASP A 174 -0.28 -11.42 -28.17
N GLN A 175 -1.05 -12.01 -29.08
CA GLN A 175 -1.95 -11.29 -29.99
C GLN A 175 -3.08 -10.60 -29.24
N LEU A 176 -3.68 -11.28 -28.26
CA LEU A 176 -4.75 -10.72 -27.43
C LEU A 176 -4.21 -9.59 -26.55
N MET A 177 -3.03 -9.76 -25.95
CA MET A 177 -2.35 -8.72 -25.19
C MET A 177 -2.02 -7.49 -26.05
N ALA A 178 -1.51 -7.70 -27.28
CA ALA A 178 -1.21 -6.58 -28.19
C ALA A 178 -2.46 -5.78 -28.57
N SER A 179 -3.59 -6.45 -28.76
CA SER A 179 -4.88 -5.81 -29.04
C SER A 179 -5.38 -5.02 -27.83
N ILE A 180 -5.31 -5.61 -26.64
CA ILE A 180 -5.72 -4.95 -25.38
C ILE A 180 -4.82 -3.74 -25.08
N GLN A 181 -3.54 -3.78 -25.38
CA GLN A 181 -2.64 -2.63 -25.23
C GLN A 181 -2.99 -1.45 -26.15
N LYS A 182 -3.66 -1.69 -27.27
CA LYS A 182 -4.17 -0.60 -28.12
C LYS A 182 -5.49 -0.03 -27.59
N ILE A 183 -6.36 -0.89 -27.06
CA ILE A 183 -7.62 -0.49 -26.40
C ILE A 183 -7.30 0.34 -25.14
N ILE A 184 -6.59 -0.29 -24.20
CA ILE A 184 -6.07 0.28 -22.97
C ILE A 184 -4.67 0.84 -23.27
N SER A 185 -4.63 1.87 -24.12
CA SER A 185 -3.38 2.56 -24.44
C SER A 185 -2.72 3.11 -23.17
N LYS A 186 -1.39 3.16 -23.14
CA LYS A 186 -0.63 3.78 -22.05
C LYS A 186 -1.12 5.19 -21.73
N ALA A 187 -1.37 6.00 -22.75
CA ALA A 187 -1.86 7.37 -22.57
C ALA A 187 -3.22 7.42 -21.86
N TRP A 188 -4.15 6.54 -22.23
CA TRP A 188 -5.47 6.50 -21.58
C TRP A 188 -5.38 6.02 -20.14
N LEU A 189 -4.67 4.90 -19.90
CA LEU A 189 -4.56 4.35 -18.54
C LEU A 189 -3.82 5.30 -17.60
N THR A 190 -2.76 5.97 -18.07
CA THR A 190 -2.10 7.03 -17.28
C THR A 190 -3.06 8.17 -16.98
N GLY A 191 -3.90 8.61 -17.94
CA GLY A 191 -4.92 9.62 -17.67
C GLY A 191 -5.96 9.19 -16.64
N GLN A 192 -6.38 7.92 -16.66
CA GLN A 192 -7.27 7.36 -15.63
C GLN A 192 -6.58 7.32 -14.26
N ILE A 193 -5.32 6.90 -14.22
CA ILE A 193 -4.51 6.90 -12.99
C ILE A 193 -4.42 8.33 -12.44
N ASP A 194 -4.07 9.33 -13.24
CA ASP A 194 -3.97 10.72 -12.81
C ASP A 194 -5.30 11.22 -12.20
N SER A 195 -6.44 10.88 -12.82
CA SER A 195 -7.77 11.21 -12.31
C SER A 195 -8.08 10.51 -10.97
N VAL A 196 -7.67 9.25 -10.83
CA VAL A 196 -7.77 8.51 -9.56
C VAL A 196 -6.93 9.19 -8.48
N LEU A 197 -5.69 9.54 -8.81
CA LEU A 197 -4.75 10.14 -7.86
C LEU A 197 -5.23 11.53 -7.39
N SER A 198 -5.85 12.32 -8.27
CA SER A 198 -6.39 13.63 -7.89
C SER A 198 -7.54 13.55 -6.89
N GLU A 199 -8.26 12.43 -6.82
CA GLU A 199 -9.35 12.20 -5.87
C GLU A 199 -8.87 11.46 -4.61
N VAL A 200 -8.09 10.39 -4.79
CA VAL A 200 -7.65 9.51 -3.69
C VAL A 200 -6.59 10.16 -2.81
N VAL A 201 -5.64 10.92 -3.38
CA VAL A 201 -4.54 11.50 -2.60
C VAL A 201 -5.07 12.51 -1.58
N PRO A 202 -5.89 13.52 -1.95
CA PRO A 202 -6.47 14.46 -0.98
C PRO A 202 -7.31 13.75 0.09
N TYR A 203 -8.07 12.73 -0.28
CA TYR A 203 -8.81 11.92 0.68
C TYR A 203 -7.88 11.18 1.65
N ALA A 204 -6.84 10.50 1.15
CA ALA A 204 -5.93 9.69 1.94
C ALA A 204 -5.13 10.51 2.96
N VAL A 205 -4.75 11.75 2.62
CA VAL A 205 -4.10 12.68 3.55
C VAL A 205 -5.09 13.44 4.43
N GLY A 206 -6.40 13.25 4.20
CA GLY A 206 -7.48 13.86 4.96
C GLY A 206 -7.69 15.35 4.66
N ALA A 207 -7.32 15.80 3.46
CA ALA A 207 -7.72 17.11 2.93
C ALA A 207 -9.19 17.13 2.47
N ASN A 208 -9.71 15.98 2.02
CA ASN A 208 -11.11 15.79 1.64
C ASN A 208 -11.74 14.69 2.50
N ASP A 209 -13.03 14.86 2.85
CA ASP A 209 -13.79 13.93 3.69
C ASP A 209 -14.19 12.64 2.95
N ASP A 210 -14.50 12.75 1.66
CA ASP A 210 -14.92 11.65 0.78
C ASP A 210 -14.14 11.71 -0.55
N PHE A 211 -14.26 10.66 -1.36
CA PHE A 211 -13.83 10.67 -2.76
C PHE A 211 -14.77 9.83 -3.63
N ALA A 212 -14.84 10.16 -4.92
CA ALA A 212 -15.56 9.38 -5.92
C ALA A 212 -14.73 9.31 -7.20
N ILE A 213 -14.25 8.12 -7.54
CA ILE A 213 -13.56 7.85 -8.79
C ILE A 213 -14.61 7.46 -9.83
N GLU A 214 -14.57 8.09 -10.99
CA GLU A 214 -15.36 7.69 -12.15
C GLU A 214 -14.43 7.25 -13.28
N ILE A 215 -14.51 5.97 -13.67
CA ILE A 215 -13.78 5.42 -14.81
C ILE A 215 -14.75 5.23 -15.96
N ARG A 216 -14.54 5.99 -17.03
CA ARG A 216 -15.33 5.90 -18.26
C ARG A 216 -14.57 5.13 -19.33
N VAL A 217 -15.27 4.19 -19.97
CA VAL A 217 -14.71 3.31 -21.01
C VAL A 217 -15.47 3.40 -22.34
N ASP A 218 -16.44 4.30 -22.46
CA ASP A 218 -17.26 4.46 -23.67
C ASP A 218 -16.42 4.80 -24.90
N ASP A 219 -15.37 5.62 -24.73
CA ASP A 219 -14.42 5.98 -25.79
C ASP A 219 -13.53 4.80 -26.22
N ARG A 220 -13.37 3.79 -25.36
CA ARG A 220 -12.58 2.58 -25.63
C ARG A 220 -13.32 1.56 -26.48
N ILE A 221 -14.65 1.59 -26.51
CA ILE A 221 -15.45 0.59 -27.25
C ILE A 221 -15.25 0.69 -28.75
N GLU A 222 -15.19 1.91 -29.30
CA GLU A 222 -14.93 2.10 -30.74
C GLU A 222 -13.53 1.57 -31.11
N VAL A 223 -12.53 1.75 -30.24
CA VAL A 223 -11.19 1.17 -30.40
C VAL A 223 -11.23 -0.35 -30.29
N ALA A 224 -11.97 -0.89 -29.33
CA ALA A 224 -12.13 -2.33 -29.14
C ALA A 224 -12.78 -2.99 -30.36
N VAL A 225 -13.81 -2.38 -30.94
CA VAL A 225 -14.46 -2.88 -32.16
C VAL A 225 -13.47 -2.91 -33.33
N ALA A 226 -12.66 -1.86 -33.50
CA ALA A 226 -11.62 -1.84 -34.55
C ALA A 226 -10.56 -2.94 -34.36
N GLU A 227 -10.14 -3.20 -33.12
CA GLU A 227 -9.19 -4.28 -32.82
C GLU A 227 -9.81 -5.67 -32.99
N VAL A 228 -11.09 -5.87 -32.64
CA VAL A 228 -11.81 -7.12 -32.92
C VAL A 228 -11.86 -7.40 -34.42
N LYS A 229 -12.16 -6.39 -35.25
CA LYS A 229 -12.13 -6.53 -36.73
C LYS A 229 -10.74 -6.93 -37.24
N THR A 230 -9.68 -6.38 -36.65
CA THR A 230 -8.30 -6.70 -37.00
C THR A 230 -7.97 -8.15 -36.64
N LEU A 231 -8.29 -8.59 -35.42
CA LEU A 231 -8.10 -9.97 -34.98
C LEU A 231 -8.87 -10.97 -35.85
N MET A 232 -10.11 -10.63 -36.21
CA MET A 232 -10.94 -11.47 -37.08
C MET A 232 -10.36 -11.61 -38.49
N ALA A 233 -9.77 -10.55 -39.03
CA ALA A 233 -9.08 -10.58 -40.32
C ALA A 233 -7.81 -11.45 -40.26
N GLU A 234 -7.01 -11.30 -39.21
CA GLU A 234 -5.78 -12.08 -39.02
C GLU A 234 -6.06 -13.58 -38.80
N ALA A 235 -7.15 -13.89 -38.09
CA ALA A 235 -7.54 -15.27 -37.78
C ALA A 235 -8.43 -15.94 -38.86
N ASN A 236 -8.72 -15.25 -39.98
CA ASN A 236 -9.71 -15.68 -40.98
C ASN A 236 -11.07 -16.08 -40.36
N ALA A 237 -11.48 -15.39 -39.29
CA ALA A 237 -12.65 -15.74 -38.49
C ALA A 237 -13.99 -15.38 -39.18
N TYR A 238 -13.95 -14.54 -40.20
CA TYR A 238 -15.16 -14.09 -40.92
C TYR A 238 -15.91 -15.25 -41.58
N GLU A 239 -15.19 -16.20 -42.20
CA GLU A 239 -15.80 -17.38 -42.82
C GLU A 239 -16.42 -18.29 -41.76
N ALA A 240 -15.70 -18.57 -40.67
CA ALA A 240 -16.19 -19.42 -39.59
C ALA A 240 -17.44 -18.86 -38.90
N LEU A 241 -17.48 -17.54 -38.65
CA LEU A 241 -18.65 -16.85 -38.08
C LEU A 241 -19.84 -16.85 -39.03
N PHE A 242 -19.58 -16.62 -40.32
CA PHE A 242 -20.62 -16.68 -41.33
C PHE A 242 -21.25 -18.07 -41.39
N GLU A 243 -20.43 -19.13 -41.42
CA GLU A 243 -20.91 -20.52 -41.47
C GLU A 243 -21.62 -20.97 -40.20
N GLY A 244 -21.09 -20.60 -39.03
CA GLY A 244 -21.61 -21.07 -37.76
C GLY A 244 -22.85 -20.32 -37.27
N SER A 245 -23.05 -19.06 -37.71
CA SER A 245 -24.11 -18.20 -37.16
C SER A 245 -24.98 -17.54 -38.21
N ILE A 246 -24.42 -16.97 -39.28
CA ILE A 246 -25.20 -16.18 -40.24
C ILE A 246 -25.91 -17.08 -41.26
N ALA A 247 -25.19 -18.00 -41.90
CA ALA A 247 -25.72 -18.91 -42.91
C ALA A 247 -26.86 -19.81 -42.41
N PRO A 248 -26.83 -20.39 -41.19
CA PRO A 248 -27.94 -21.19 -40.68
C PRO A 248 -29.22 -20.37 -40.48
N ASN A 249 -29.11 -19.10 -40.06
CA ASN A 249 -30.26 -18.21 -39.90
C ASN A 249 -30.87 -17.81 -41.26
N ILE A 250 -30.03 -17.59 -42.28
CA ILE A 250 -30.49 -17.41 -43.66
C ILE A 250 -31.19 -18.70 -44.14
N SER A 251 -30.58 -19.86 -43.92
CA SER A 251 -31.11 -21.16 -44.36
C SER A 251 -32.47 -21.49 -43.71
N SER A 252 -32.62 -21.31 -42.39
CA SER A 252 -33.91 -21.49 -41.69
C SER A 252 -35.03 -20.59 -42.23
N SER A 253 -34.69 -19.37 -42.67
CA SER A 253 -35.66 -18.46 -43.30
C SER A 253 -36.15 -18.98 -44.67
N ILE A 254 -35.35 -19.80 -45.36
CA ILE A 254 -35.64 -20.37 -46.68
C ILE A 254 -36.27 -21.77 -46.57
N GLY A 255 -35.78 -22.62 -45.66
CA GLY A 255 -36.14 -24.04 -45.52
C GLY A 255 -37.63 -24.29 -45.29
N ASN A 256 -38.34 -23.35 -44.65
CA ASN A 256 -39.80 -23.40 -44.49
C ASN A 256 -40.60 -23.32 -45.81
N SER A 257 -39.95 -23.02 -46.92
CA SER A 257 -40.58 -22.76 -48.22
C SER A 257 -40.06 -23.63 -49.38
N ALA A 258 -39.08 -24.51 -49.13
CA ALA A 258 -38.35 -25.25 -50.17
C ALA A 258 -38.92 -26.64 -50.51
N LYS A 259 -40.26 -26.81 -50.48
CA LYS A 259 -40.92 -28.03 -51.01
C LYS A 259 -41.21 -27.87 -52.48
N LEU A 260 -40.37 -28.47 -53.33
CA LEU A 260 -40.60 -28.46 -54.77
C LEU A 260 -41.67 -29.49 -55.15
N PRO A 261 -42.35 -29.30 -56.31
CA PRO A 261 -43.27 -30.30 -56.83
C PRO A 261 -42.64 -31.70 -56.96
N TYR A 262 -43.48 -32.75 -56.95
CA TYR A 262 -43.08 -34.15 -57.18
C TYR A 262 -42.09 -34.75 -56.17
N GLY A 263 -42.06 -34.24 -54.94
CA GLY A 263 -41.27 -34.83 -53.85
C GLY A 263 -39.77 -34.51 -53.92
N VAL A 264 -39.35 -33.54 -54.75
CA VAL A 264 -37.99 -33.01 -54.70
C VAL A 264 -37.89 -32.08 -53.50
N GLU A 265 -37.06 -32.48 -52.52
CA GLU A 265 -36.74 -31.65 -51.37
C GLU A 265 -35.31 -31.14 -51.50
N ILE A 266 -35.13 -29.83 -51.35
CA ILE A 266 -33.81 -29.24 -51.11
C ILE A 266 -33.65 -29.16 -49.59
N THR A 267 -32.64 -29.82 -49.06
CA THR A 267 -32.37 -29.87 -47.62
C THR A 267 -31.72 -28.57 -47.14
N ASP A 268 -31.88 -28.25 -45.86
CA ASP A 268 -31.24 -27.07 -45.25
C ASP A 268 -29.72 -27.09 -45.40
N ALA A 269 -29.09 -28.27 -45.39
CA ALA A 269 -27.66 -28.44 -45.63
C ALA A 269 -27.25 -28.05 -47.06
N GLU A 270 -28.08 -28.38 -48.05
CA GLU A 270 -27.84 -28.00 -49.45
C GLU A 270 -28.08 -26.51 -49.69
N ILE A 271 -29.09 -25.93 -49.03
CA ILE A 271 -29.33 -24.47 -49.04
C ILE A 271 -28.13 -23.74 -48.43
N SER A 272 -27.66 -24.17 -47.25
CA SER A 272 -26.48 -23.59 -46.59
C SER A 272 -25.21 -23.71 -47.45
N SER A 273 -25.03 -24.82 -48.16
CA SER A 273 -23.89 -25.00 -49.07
C SER A 273 -23.92 -24.04 -50.27
N ILE A 274 -25.10 -23.76 -50.83
CA ILE A 274 -25.26 -22.80 -51.92
C ILE A 274 -25.07 -21.36 -51.41
N ILE A 275 -25.61 -21.02 -50.24
CA ILE A 275 -25.37 -19.71 -49.61
C ILE A 275 -23.87 -19.50 -49.38
N LYS A 276 -23.16 -20.53 -48.88
CA LYS A 276 -21.70 -20.49 -48.73
C LYS A 276 -20.98 -20.23 -50.05
N LYS A 277 -21.34 -20.98 -51.10
CA LYS A 277 -20.72 -20.84 -52.43
C LYS A 277 -20.92 -19.43 -53.02
N THR A 278 -22.04 -18.80 -52.71
CA THR A 278 -22.47 -17.52 -53.29
C THR A 278 -22.17 -16.32 -52.40
N ALA A 279 -21.46 -16.50 -51.28
CA ALA A 279 -21.00 -15.44 -50.40
C ALA A 279 -19.49 -15.19 -50.59
N PRO A 280 -19.08 -14.17 -51.36
CA PRO A 280 -17.67 -13.84 -51.51
C PRO A 280 -17.02 -13.46 -50.16
N PRO A 281 -15.72 -13.77 -49.94
CA PRO A 281 -15.02 -13.40 -48.70
C PRO A 281 -15.12 -11.92 -48.34
N SER A 282 -15.05 -11.02 -49.33
CA SER A 282 -15.19 -9.58 -49.13
C SER A 282 -16.58 -9.17 -48.64
N TRP A 283 -17.64 -9.85 -49.10
CA TRP A 283 -19.00 -9.60 -48.64
C TRP A 283 -19.23 -10.16 -47.23
N MET A 284 -18.68 -11.34 -46.91
CA MET A 284 -18.75 -11.91 -45.55
C MET A 284 -18.07 -10.99 -44.53
N GLN A 285 -16.88 -10.48 -44.89
CA GLN A 285 -16.17 -9.49 -44.08
C GLN A 285 -17.00 -8.22 -43.89
N GLN A 286 -17.44 -7.57 -44.98
CA GLN A 286 -18.20 -6.33 -44.92
C GLN A 286 -19.49 -6.48 -44.10
N THR A 287 -20.21 -7.59 -44.29
CA THR A 287 -21.43 -7.90 -43.54
C THR A 287 -21.14 -8.02 -42.05
N THR A 288 -20.13 -8.80 -41.68
CA THR A 288 -19.75 -9.01 -40.28
C THR A 288 -19.25 -7.72 -39.62
N GLU A 289 -18.44 -6.93 -40.32
CA GLU A 289 -17.97 -5.65 -39.82
C GLU A 289 -19.12 -4.64 -39.64
N SER A 290 -20.10 -4.64 -40.54
CA SER A 290 -21.30 -3.79 -40.42
C SER A 290 -22.16 -4.18 -39.23
N ILE A 291 -22.22 -5.46 -38.86
CA ILE A 291 -22.90 -5.93 -37.64
C ILE A 291 -22.26 -5.28 -36.41
N LEU A 292 -20.93 -5.32 -36.33
CA LEU A 292 -20.18 -4.72 -35.22
C LEU A 292 -20.36 -3.20 -35.16
N ASP A 293 -20.34 -2.52 -36.30
CA ASP A 293 -20.55 -1.06 -36.37
C ASP A 293 -21.96 -0.66 -35.93
N ASN A 294 -22.98 -1.41 -36.37
CA ASN A 294 -24.38 -1.13 -36.00
C ASN A 294 -24.69 -1.46 -34.53
N ALA A 295 -23.96 -2.41 -33.94
CA ALA A 295 -24.07 -2.71 -32.52
C ALA A 295 -23.35 -1.68 -31.63
N THR A 296 -22.36 -0.96 -32.17
CA THR A 296 -21.52 -0.03 -31.39
C THR A 296 -22.32 1.06 -30.67
N PRO A 297 -23.25 1.81 -31.33
CA PRO A 297 -24.08 2.82 -30.65
C PRO A 297 -24.86 2.28 -29.46
N TYR A 298 -25.34 1.04 -29.54
CA TYR A 298 -26.06 0.40 -28.46
C TYR A 298 -25.14 0.01 -27.31
N LEU A 299 -23.96 -0.53 -27.61
CA LEU A 299 -22.95 -0.88 -26.60
C LEU A 299 -22.49 0.34 -25.80
N VAL A 300 -22.25 1.47 -26.47
CA VAL A 300 -21.86 2.74 -25.80
C VAL A 300 -23.05 3.48 -25.18
N GLY A 301 -24.27 2.96 -25.29
CA GLY A 301 -25.48 3.56 -24.73
C GLY A 301 -25.96 4.84 -25.41
N ARG A 302 -25.54 5.11 -26.65
CA ARG A 302 -26.11 6.17 -27.51
C ARG A 302 -27.48 5.77 -28.07
N SER A 303 -27.78 4.47 -28.11
CA SER A 303 -29.12 3.93 -28.40
C SER A 303 -29.53 2.88 -27.35
N ASP A 304 -30.83 2.83 -27.06
CA ASP A 304 -31.42 1.83 -26.15
C ASP A 304 -31.79 0.52 -26.83
N GLU A 305 -31.85 0.52 -28.16
CA GLU A 305 -32.11 -0.62 -29.01
C GLU A 305 -31.02 -0.71 -30.07
N PHE A 306 -30.72 -1.92 -30.55
CA PHE A 306 -29.93 -2.12 -31.76
C PHE A 306 -30.78 -2.84 -32.80
N ASN A 307 -30.59 -2.46 -34.06
CA ASN A 307 -31.17 -3.12 -35.20
C ASN A 307 -30.07 -3.36 -36.23
N ILE A 308 -29.82 -4.63 -36.53
CA ILE A 308 -28.83 -5.06 -37.51
C ILE A 308 -29.58 -5.49 -38.77
N LEU A 309 -29.33 -4.78 -39.86
CA LEU A 309 -29.84 -5.11 -41.18
C LEU A 309 -28.75 -5.79 -42.02
N ILE A 310 -28.94 -7.07 -42.34
CA ILE A 310 -28.04 -7.83 -43.22
C ILE A 310 -28.62 -7.78 -44.65
N ASP A 311 -27.92 -7.13 -45.58
CA ASP A 311 -28.33 -7.06 -46.99
C ASP A 311 -27.91 -8.33 -47.76
N ILE A 312 -28.90 -9.15 -48.13
CA ILE A 312 -28.72 -10.41 -48.88
C ILE A 312 -28.81 -10.18 -50.39
N LYS A 313 -29.36 -9.03 -50.82
CA LYS A 313 -29.61 -8.69 -52.21
C LYS A 313 -28.41 -8.88 -53.15
N PRO A 314 -27.15 -8.54 -52.77
CA PRO A 314 -26.00 -8.69 -53.67
C PRO A 314 -25.77 -10.13 -54.13
N ASN A 315 -26.04 -11.11 -53.28
CA ASN A 315 -25.78 -12.54 -53.54
C ASN A 315 -27.05 -13.32 -53.89
N LYS A 316 -28.23 -12.69 -53.77
CA LYS A 316 -29.54 -13.34 -53.92
C LYS A 316 -29.75 -13.96 -55.30
N GLU A 317 -29.47 -13.24 -56.38
CA GLU A 317 -29.68 -13.73 -57.75
C GLU A 317 -28.79 -14.94 -58.08
N GLU A 318 -27.54 -14.90 -57.63
CA GLU A 318 -26.59 -16.00 -57.81
C GLU A 318 -27.01 -17.23 -56.98
N ALA A 319 -27.39 -17.02 -55.72
CA ALA A 319 -27.93 -18.07 -54.84
C ALA A 319 -29.18 -18.73 -55.43
N VAL A 320 -30.12 -17.94 -55.97
CA VAL A 320 -31.32 -18.45 -56.65
C VAL A 320 -30.94 -19.25 -57.90
N SER A 321 -29.98 -18.76 -58.69
CA SER A 321 -29.51 -19.48 -59.88
C SER A 321 -28.91 -20.84 -59.53
N ASP A 322 -28.09 -20.91 -58.48
CA ASP A 322 -27.48 -22.16 -58.02
C ASP A 322 -28.52 -23.11 -57.38
N LEU A 323 -29.51 -22.59 -56.66
CA LEU A 323 -30.65 -23.38 -56.17
C LEU A 323 -31.46 -23.98 -57.33
N MET A 324 -31.64 -23.22 -58.42
CA MET A 324 -32.34 -23.72 -59.62
C MET A 324 -31.55 -24.81 -60.32
N ALA A 325 -30.22 -24.66 -60.40
CA ALA A 325 -29.34 -25.68 -60.96
C ALA A 325 -29.38 -26.97 -60.13
N LEU A 326 -29.36 -26.87 -58.80
CA LEU A 326 -29.49 -28.02 -57.90
C LEU A 326 -30.86 -28.70 -58.05
N ALA A 327 -31.94 -27.92 -58.10
CA ALA A 327 -33.28 -28.43 -58.34
C ALA A 327 -33.35 -29.21 -59.67
N GLN A 328 -32.81 -28.64 -60.76
CA GLN A 328 -32.74 -29.29 -62.06
C GLN A 328 -31.93 -30.59 -62.01
N GLN A 329 -30.80 -30.60 -61.30
CA GLN A 329 -29.98 -31.80 -61.12
C GLN A 329 -30.75 -32.91 -60.40
N LYS A 330 -31.44 -32.58 -59.29
CA LYS A 330 -32.25 -33.56 -58.54
C LYS A 330 -33.42 -34.10 -59.36
N PHE A 331 -34.11 -33.23 -60.09
CA PHE A 331 -35.18 -33.64 -61.00
C PHE A 331 -34.67 -34.58 -62.09
N THR A 332 -33.48 -34.31 -62.65
CA THR A 332 -32.85 -35.17 -63.66
C THR A 332 -32.45 -36.52 -63.08
N GLY A 333 -31.90 -36.55 -61.86
CA GLY A 333 -31.58 -37.80 -61.17
C GLY A 333 -32.80 -38.69 -60.95
N LEU A 334 -33.93 -38.11 -60.51
CA LEU A 334 -35.19 -38.85 -60.36
C LEU A 334 -35.67 -39.50 -61.66
N LEU A 335 -35.38 -38.88 -62.81
CA LEU A 335 -35.76 -39.42 -64.12
C LEU A 335 -34.86 -40.59 -64.54
N GLU A 336 -33.60 -40.60 -64.12
CA GLU A 336 -32.66 -41.70 -64.39
C GLU A 336 -32.92 -42.92 -63.49
N ASP A 337 -33.48 -42.71 -62.30
CA ASP A 337 -33.86 -43.75 -61.35
C ASP A 337 -35.23 -44.41 -61.64
N LEU A 338 -35.94 -43.95 -62.68
CA LEU A 338 -37.21 -44.53 -63.10
C LEU A 338 -37.03 -45.95 -63.67
N PRO A 339 -38.00 -46.85 -63.44
CA PRO A 339 -37.95 -48.20 -64.00
C PRO A 339 -38.00 -48.19 -65.52
N ASP A 340 -37.46 -49.23 -66.17
CA ASP A 340 -37.53 -49.39 -67.62
C ASP A 340 -38.98 -49.47 -68.10
N CYS A 341 -39.33 -48.65 -69.10
CA CYS A 341 -40.67 -48.66 -69.68
C CYS A 341 -40.99 -49.97 -70.39
N ASP A 342 -42.22 -50.45 -70.24
CA ASP A 342 -42.78 -51.47 -71.11
C ASP A 342 -43.18 -50.90 -72.50
N ALA A 343 -43.51 -51.78 -73.45
CA ALA A 343 -43.81 -51.38 -74.82
C ALA A 343 -45.12 -50.57 -74.96
N ASP A 344 -46.09 -50.79 -74.08
CA ASP A 344 -47.38 -50.10 -74.07
C ASP A 344 -47.26 -48.71 -73.41
N GLU A 345 -46.44 -48.60 -72.37
CA GLU A 345 -46.06 -47.36 -71.67
C GLU A 345 -45.28 -46.41 -72.58
N VAL A 346 -44.31 -46.90 -73.36
CA VAL A 346 -43.61 -46.10 -74.37
C VAL A 346 -44.59 -45.49 -75.38
N THR A 347 -45.57 -46.29 -75.82
CA THR A 347 -46.58 -45.86 -76.80
C THR A 347 -47.54 -44.82 -76.21
N SER A 348 -47.87 -44.95 -74.92
CA SER A 348 -48.68 -43.99 -74.17
C SER A 348 -47.97 -42.64 -74.01
N ILE A 349 -46.68 -42.65 -73.61
CA ILE A 349 -45.87 -41.44 -73.41
C ILE A 349 -45.70 -40.66 -74.74
N LEU A 350 -45.44 -41.37 -75.85
CA LEU A 350 -45.26 -40.75 -77.16
C LEU A 350 -46.56 -40.14 -77.73
N ASN A 351 -47.74 -40.67 -77.36
CA ASN A 351 -49.04 -40.19 -77.83
C ASN A 351 -49.67 -39.12 -76.91
N SER A 352 -49.18 -38.94 -75.68
CA SER A 352 -49.67 -37.95 -74.72
C SER A 352 -48.52 -37.31 -73.91
N PRO A 353 -47.69 -36.47 -74.56
CA PRO A 353 -46.43 -35.97 -73.99
C PRO A 353 -46.55 -34.92 -72.87
N THR A 354 -47.75 -34.55 -72.43
CA THR A 354 -47.96 -33.37 -71.55
C THR A 354 -48.52 -33.68 -70.15
N SER A 355 -48.44 -34.92 -69.68
CA SER A 355 -49.12 -35.37 -68.45
C SER A 355 -48.21 -35.54 -67.22
N GLY A 356 -47.16 -34.72 -67.10
CA GLY A 356 -46.27 -34.74 -65.92
C GLY A 356 -45.04 -35.63 -66.07
N LEU A 357 -44.35 -35.89 -64.94
CA LEU A 357 -43.18 -36.78 -64.89
C LEU A 357 -43.59 -38.18 -65.38
N PRO A 358 -42.86 -38.82 -66.31
CA PRO A 358 -43.19 -40.17 -66.77
C PRO A 358 -43.03 -41.19 -65.64
N SER A 359 -43.84 -42.27 -65.66
CA SER A 359 -43.78 -43.34 -64.66
C SER A 359 -42.60 -44.32 -64.86
N CYS A 360 -41.92 -44.23 -66.01
CA CYS A 360 -40.85 -45.11 -66.44
C CYS A 360 -39.90 -44.36 -67.40
N TYR A 361 -38.69 -44.89 -67.63
CA TYR A 361 -37.72 -44.32 -68.59
C TYR A 361 -37.17 -45.42 -69.52
N PRO A 362 -37.23 -45.29 -70.86
CA PRO A 362 -36.94 -46.40 -71.76
C PRO A 362 -35.44 -46.71 -71.90
N ALA A 363 -35.07 -47.99 -71.89
CA ALA A 363 -33.70 -48.45 -72.16
C ALA A 363 -33.24 -48.27 -73.61
N ASN A 364 -34.16 -48.20 -74.59
CA ASN A 364 -33.81 -48.10 -76.01
C ASN A 364 -33.23 -46.70 -76.34
N PRO A 365 -31.99 -46.59 -76.86
CA PRO A 365 -31.33 -45.30 -77.11
C PRO A 365 -32.09 -44.33 -78.02
N ALA A 366 -32.77 -44.83 -79.06
CA ALA A 366 -33.49 -43.99 -80.01
C ALA A 366 -34.78 -43.40 -79.41
N VAL A 367 -35.48 -44.21 -78.60
CA VAL A 367 -36.69 -43.79 -77.88
C VAL A 367 -36.34 -42.90 -76.69
N LYS A 368 -35.25 -43.24 -76.00
CA LYS A 368 -34.66 -42.47 -74.91
C LYS A 368 -34.34 -41.05 -75.36
N GLN A 369 -33.69 -40.87 -76.51
CA GLN A 369 -33.38 -39.53 -77.04
C GLN A 369 -34.64 -38.71 -77.34
N GLN A 370 -35.72 -39.35 -77.79
CA GLN A 370 -36.98 -38.68 -78.10
C GLN A 370 -37.73 -38.26 -76.83
N ILE A 371 -37.82 -39.14 -75.83
CA ILE A 371 -38.44 -38.84 -74.52
C ILE A 371 -37.60 -37.83 -73.75
N GLN A 372 -36.27 -37.92 -73.80
CA GLN A 372 -35.35 -37.00 -73.14
C GLN A 372 -35.60 -35.54 -73.55
N SER A 373 -35.85 -35.26 -74.83
CA SER A 373 -36.15 -33.89 -75.28
C SER A 373 -37.44 -33.30 -74.68
N TYR A 374 -38.47 -34.13 -74.47
CA TYR A 374 -39.72 -33.72 -73.83
C TYR A 374 -39.55 -33.55 -72.32
N THR A 375 -38.83 -34.48 -71.71
CA THR A 375 -38.51 -34.44 -70.29
C THR A 375 -37.66 -33.22 -69.94
N GLU A 376 -36.64 -32.88 -70.74
CA GLU A 376 -35.83 -31.66 -70.58
C GLU A 376 -36.68 -30.39 -70.73
N ALA A 377 -37.57 -30.33 -71.73
CA ALA A 377 -38.48 -29.21 -71.91
C ALA A 377 -39.47 -29.07 -70.73
N TYR A 378 -39.93 -30.19 -70.18
CA TYR A 378 -40.82 -30.23 -69.03
C TYR A 378 -40.10 -29.78 -67.74
N VAL A 379 -38.90 -30.30 -67.48
CA VAL A 379 -38.04 -29.88 -66.36
C VAL A 379 -37.78 -28.37 -66.43
N ASN A 380 -37.40 -27.85 -67.60
CA ASN A 380 -37.18 -26.42 -67.79
C ASN A 380 -38.45 -25.59 -67.52
N THR A 381 -39.63 -26.09 -67.89
CA THR A 381 -40.92 -25.42 -67.63
C THR A 381 -41.25 -25.39 -66.14
N VAL A 382 -41.07 -26.51 -65.43
CA VAL A 382 -41.30 -26.60 -63.98
C VAL A 382 -40.32 -25.70 -63.22
N ILE A 383 -39.02 -25.78 -63.54
CA ILE A 383 -37.99 -24.95 -62.90
C ILE A 383 -38.24 -23.46 -63.17
N SER A 384 -38.62 -23.08 -64.40
CA SER A 384 -38.96 -21.68 -64.73
C SER A 384 -40.21 -21.16 -64.01
N ALA A 385 -41.17 -22.03 -63.70
CA ALA A 385 -42.36 -21.68 -62.93
C ALA A 385 -42.10 -21.56 -61.43
N VAL A 386 -41.12 -22.31 -60.91
CA VAL A 386 -40.71 -22.29 -59.49
C VAL A 386 -39.77 -21.13 -59.18
N ARG A 387 -38.91 -20.71 -60.11
CA ARG A 387 -37.92 -19.64 -59.89
C ARG A 387 -38.52 -18.36 -59.28
N PRO A 388 -39.65 -17.81 -59.78
CA PRO A 388 -40.31 -16.64 -59.18
C PRO A 388 -40.81 -16.88 -57.75
N GLN A 389 -41.13 -18.12 -57.38
CA GLN A 389 -41.55 -18.46 -56.02
C GLN A 389 -40.34 -18.43 -55.09
N ILE A 390 -39.23 -19.07 -55.48
CA ILE A 390 -38.01 -19.13 -54.66
C ILE A 390 -37.39 -17.73 -54.48
N ILE A 391 -37.30 -16.92 -55.54
CA ILE A 391 -36.72 -15.57 -55.44
C ILE A 391 -37.56 -14.62 -54.57
N ASN A 392 -38.88 -14.78 -54.54
CA ASN A 392 -39.77 -13.95 -53.72
C ASN A 392 -39.82 -14.40 -52.27
N THR A 393 -39.49 -15.66 -52.01
CA THR A 393 -39.39 -16.23 -50.66
C THR A 393 -38.13 -15.78 -49.95
N ILE A 394 -36.98 -15.75 -50.63
CA ILE A 394 -35.72 -15.30 -50.03
C ILE A 394 -35.86 -13.79 -49.78
N PRO A 395 -35.73 -13.29 -48.54
CA PRO A 395 -35.84 -11.87 -48.28
C PRO A 395 -34.65 -11.10 -48.88
N ASP A 396 -34.86 -9.83 -49.22
CA ASP A 396 -33.77 -8.95 -49.66
C ASP A 396 -32.82 -8.59 -48.50
N SER A 397 -33.34 -8.60 -47.27
CA SER A 397 -32.58 -8.32 -46.05
C SER A 397 -33.10 -9.13 -44.87
N ILE A 398 -32.21 -9.47 -43.95
CA ILE A 398 -32.58 -10.07 -42.66
C ILE A 398 -32.38 -9.04 -41.56
N GLU A 399 -33.41 -8.87 -40.74
CA GLU A 399 -33.38 -8.01 -39.57
C GLU A 399 -33.03 -8.85 -38.34
N PHE A 400 -32.04 -8.39 -37.57
CA PHE A 400 -31.66 -8.99 -36.30
C PHE A 400 -31.71 -7.92 -35.22
N ASP A 401 -32.73 -8.02 -34.37
CA ASP A 401 -33.03 -7.08 -33.31
C ASP A 401 -32.64 -7.63 -31.93
N GLN A 402 -32.89 -6.84 -30.89
CA GLN A 402 -32.59 -7.21 -29.51
C GLN A 402 -33.39 -8.43 -29.04
N ASP A 403 -34.64 -8.58 -29.49
CA ASP A 403 -35.49 -9.72 -29.14
C ASP A 403 -34.92 -11.02 -29.75
N SER A 404 -34.42 -10.94 -30.98
CA SER A 404 -33.71 -12.03 -31.66
C SER A 404 -32.49 -12.48 -30.86
N LEU A 405 -31.68 -11.54 -30.34
CA LEU A 405 -30.54 -11.87 -29.47
C LEU A 405 -30.98 -12.51 -28.16
N ARG A 406 -32.00 -11.95 -27.49
CA ARG A 406 -32.50 -12.46 -26.20
C ARG A 406 -33.11 -13.86 -26.31
N ASN A 407 -33.62 -14.23 -27.48
CA ASN A 407 -34.15 -15.57 -27.75
C ASN A 407 -33.06 -16.62 -28.01
N VAL A 408 -31.86 -16.20 -28.41
CA VAL A 408 -30.75 -17.09 -28.80
C VAL A 408 -29.69 -17.22 -27.70
N VAL A 409 -29.50 -16.19 -26.87
CA VAL A 409 -28.47 -16.17 -25.82
C VAL A 409 -29.04 -16.66 -24.48
N PRO A 410 -28.34 -17.55 -23.75
CA PRO A 410 -28.78 -18.00 -22.42
C PRO A 410 -29.00 -16.83 -21.44
N PRO A 411 -30.00 -16.91 -20.52
CA PRO A 411 -30.31 -15.83 -19.59
C PRO A 411 -29.13 -15.35 -18.73
N GLU A 412 -28.25 -16.26 -18.32
CA GLU A 412 -27.06 -15.89 -17.52
C GLU A 412 -26.05 -15.06 -18.32
N ALA A 413 -25.82 -15.42 -19.59
CA ALA A 413 -24.94 -14.65 -20.47
C ALA A 413 -25.53 -13.28 -20.83
N LEU A 414 -26.86 -13.20 -20.99
CA LEU A 414 -27.56 -11.92 -21.17
C LEU A 414 -27.40 -11.01 -19.95
N LYS A 415 -27.44 -11.56 -18.74
CA LYS A 415 -27.24 -10.78 -17.52
C LYS A 415 -25.85 -10.15 -17.48
N SER A 416 -24.80 -10.94 -17.73
CA SER A 416 -23.42 -10.42 -17.78
C SER A 416 -23.23 -9.38 -18.88
N PHE A 417 -23.88 -9.55 -20.03
CA PHE A 417 -23.88 -8.57 -21.12
C PHE A 417 -24.57 -7.26 -20.73
N ASP A 418 -25.74 -7.33 -20.11
CA ASP A 418 -26.49 -6.15 -19.64
C ASP A 418 -25.73 -5.41 -18.52
N GLU A 419 -25.07 -6.14 -17.62
CA GLU A 419 -24.15 -5.58 -16.59
C GLU A 419 -22.96 -4.87 -17.25
N GLY A 420 -22.30 -5.53 -18.21
CA GLY A 420 -21.18 -4.95 -18.97
C GLY A 420 -21.57 -3.68 -19.74
N ARG A 421 -22.73 -3.69 -20.42
CA ARG A 421 -23.27 -2.51 -21.11
C ARG A 421 -23.54 -1.36 -20.15
N THR A 422 -24.03 -1.65 -18.95
CA THR A 422 -24.27 -0.63 -17.91
C THR A 422 -22.95 0.05 -17.52
N ILE A 423 -21.87 -0.72 -17.32
CA ILE A 423 -20.54 -0.17 -17.02
C ILE A 423 -20.01 0.68 -18.17
N VAL A 424 -20.22 0.25 -19.42
CA VAL A 424 -19.79 1.01 -20.60
C VAL A 424 -20.52 2.35 -20.70
N ARG A 425 -21.85 2.34 -20.50
CA ARG A 425 -22.70 3.53 -20.62
C ARG A 425 -22.50 4.51 -19.47
N ASP A 426 -22.55 4.00 -18.24
CA ASP A 426 -22.63 4.81 -17.02
C ASP A 426 -21.25 5.00 -16.37
N GLY A 427 -20.23 4.29 -16.84
CA GLY A 427 -18.92 4.23 -16.21
C GLY A 427 -18.91 3.34 -14.96
N TYR A 428 -17.72 3.13 -14.41
CA TYR A 428 -17.54 2.49 -13.12
C TYR A 428 -17.25 3.55 -12.05
N THR A 429 -18.09 3.61 -11.02
CA THR A 429 -17.87 4.49 -9.88
C THR A 429 -17.30 3.70 -8.71
N PHE A 430 -16.23 4.20 -8.11
CA PHE A 430 -15.62 3.62 -6.92
C PHE A 430 -15.52 4.69 -5.82
N THR A 431 -16.05 4.36 -4.64
CA THR A 431 -16.20 5.29 -3.51
C THR A 431 -15.42 4.84 -2.28
N GLU A 432 -15.37 5.68 -1.25
CA GLU A 432 -14.84 5.31 0.07
C GLU A 432 -15.48 4.04 0.63
N LYS A 433 -16.79 3.87 0.47
CA LYS A 433 -17.50 2.69 0.99
C LYS A 433 -17.03 1.41 0.31
N ASP A 434 -16.71 1.48 -0.97
CA ASP A 434 -16.16 0.35 -1.73
C ASP A 434 -14.75 0.02 -1.24
N LEU A 435 -13.92 1.04 -0.98
CA LEU A 435 -12.60 0.87 -0.37
C LEU A 435 -12.68 0.26 1.03
N GLU A 436 -13.59 0.74 1.88
CA GLU A 436 -13.84 0.19 3.21
C GLU A 436 -14.20 -1.30 3.14
N ASN A 437 -15.13 -1.66 2.24
CA ASN A 437 -15.53 -3.04 2.03
C ASN A 437 -14.36 -3.92 1.56
N LEU A 438 -13.53 -3.44 0.62
CA LEU A 438 -12.36 -4.18 0.15
C LEU A 438 -11.32 -4.40 1.24
N ILE A 439 -11.04 -3.37 2.05
CA ILE A 439 -10.08 -3.46 3.15
C ILE A 439 -10.59 -4.43 4.23
N LYS A 440 -11.87 -4.37 4.58
CA LYS A 440 -12.50 -5.31 5.53
C LYS A 440 -12.47 -6.76 5.02
N GLN A 441 -12.71 -6.97 3.72
CA GLN A 441 -12.63 -8.31 3.12
C GLN A 441 -11.19 -8.86 3.12
N GLY A 442 -10.18 -8.02 2.87
CA GLY A 442 -8.79 -8.45 2.79
C GLY A 442 -8.08 -8.58 4.15
N ALA A 443 -8.41 -7.73 5.12
CA ALA A 443 -7.67 -7.58 6.38
C ALA A 443 -8.54 -7.67 7.65
N GLY A 444 -9.84 -7.99 7.51
CA GLY A 444 -10.79 -8.17 8.60
C GLY A 444 -11.52 -6.90 9.03
N ASP A 445 -12.62 -7.04 9.78
CA ASP A 445 -13.57 -5.95 10.06
C ASP A 445 -12.94 -4.72 10.76
N ASN A 446 -11.93 -4.92 11.60
CA ASN A 446 -11.27 -3.84 12.37
C ASN A 446 -10.14 -3.13 11.61
N SER A 447 -9.83 -3.55 10.38
CA SER A 447 -8.73 -2.97 9.60
C SER A 447 -9.01 -1.54 9.15
N TRP A 448 -10.27 -1.23 8.87
CA TRP A 448 -10.69 0.13 8.51
C TRP A 448 -10.45 1.14 9.63
N ASP A 449 -10.61 0.73 10.89
CA ASP A 449 -10.34 1.61 12.04
C ASP A 449 -8.88 2.08 12.06
N GLN A 450 -7.93 1.25 11.59
CA GLN A 450 -6.53 1.63 11.52
C GLN A 450 -6.29 2.67 10.42
N VAL A 451 -6.89 2.47 9.24
CA VAL A 451 -6.83 3.41 8.12
C VAL A 451 -7.42 4.75 8.52
N SER A 452 -8.62 4.72 9.13
CA SER A 452 -9.31 5.90 9.64
C SER A 452 -8.49 6.65 10.69
N LYS A 453 -7.88 5.94 11.66
CA LYS A 453 -6.99 6.56 12.66
C LYS A 453 -5.77 7.25 12.05
N VAL A 454 -5.12 6.62 11.07
CA VAL A 454 -3.96 7.22 10.38
C VAL A 454 -4.39 8.48 9.63
N ARG A 455 -5.49 8.41 8.88
CA ARG A 455 -6.04 9.56 8.15
C ARG A 455 -6.48 10.69 9.08
N ASP A 456 -7.12 10.38 10.20
CA ASP A 456 -7.49 11.35 11.23
C ASP A 456 -6.26 12.02 11.83
N SER A 457 -5.18 11.26 12.05
CA SER A 457 -3.90 11.81 12.55
C SER A 457 -3.22 12.73 11.53
N LEU A 458 -3.36 12.44 10.22
CA LEU A 458 -2.85 13.29 9.15
C LEU A 458 -3.66 14.58 9.01
N SER A 459 -4.99 14.52 9.12
CA SER A 459 -5.87 15.69 8.93
C SER A 459 -5.98 16.62 10.14
N LYS A 460 -6.01 16.06 11.36
CA LYS A 460 -6.25 16.81 12.61
C LYS A 460 -4.98 16.98 13.45
N GLY A 461 -3.86 16.42 12.98
CA GLY A 461 -2.67 16.25 13.79
C GLY A 461 -2.80 15.13 14.83
N ILE A 462 -1.70 14.85 15.52
CA ILE A 462 -1.68 13.85 16.60
C ILE A 462 -1.99 14.57 17.90
N GLN A 463 -3.11 14.21 18.53
CA GLN A 463 -3.46 14.64 19.89
C GLN A 463 -3.38 13.43 20.82
N TYR A 464 -2.67 13.59 21.93
CA TYR A 464 -2.52 12.53 22.93
C TYR A 464 -2.40 13.12 24.33
N ASN A 465 -3.36 12.78 25.20
CA ASN A 465 -3.44 13.34 26.55
C ASN A 465 -3.23 12.28 27.65
N ASP A 466 -3.36 12.70 28.90
CA ASP A 466 -3.20 11.81 30.07
C ASP A 466 -4.27 10.71 30.15
N GLN A 467 -5.49 10.98 29.67
CA GLN A 467 -6.55 9.97 29.63
C GLN A 467 -6.22 8.88 28.60
N ASP A 468 -5.78 9.26 27.40
CA ASP A 468 -5.34 8.33 26.35
C ASP A 468 -4.17 7.47 26.82
N PHE A 469 -3.25 8.08 27.57
CA PHE A 469 -2.13 7.38 28.22
C PHE A 469 -2.58 6.36 29.25
N ARG A 470 -3.51 6.73 30.13
CA ARG A 470 -4.05 5.80 31.13
C ARG A 470 -4.77 4.61 30.48
N ILE A 471 -5.59 4.88 29.46
CA ILE A 471 -6.30 3.83 28.69
C ILE A 471 -5.30 2.88 28.01
N HIS A 472 -4.25 3.41 27.39
CA HIS A 472 -3.21 2.57 26.76
C HIS A 472 -2.48 1.68 27.76
N ILE A 473 -2.05 2.21 28.92
CA ILE A 473 -1.43 1.42 29.97
C ILE A 473 -2.39 0.33 30.46
N GLU A 474 -3.66 0.67 30.64
CA GLU A 474 -4.70 -0.28 31.07
C GLU A 474 -4.90 -1.43 30.08
N THR A 475 -4.80 -1.14 28.78
CA THR A 475 -5.04 -2.10 27.71
C THR A 475 -3.82 -2.98 27.40
N ILE A 476 -2.60 -2.43 27.46
CA ILE A 476 -1.38 -3.12 27.01
C ILE A 476 -0.80 -4.03 28.10
N THR A 477 -1.05 -3.72 29.37
CA THR A 477 -0.50 -4.49 30.49
C THR A 477 -1.55 -5.43 31.09
N ALA A 478 -1.17 -6.68 31.36
CA ALA A 478 -2.08 -7.68 31.94
C ALA A 478 -2.64 -7.26 33.33
N ASP A 479 -1.98 -6.32 34.00
CA ASP A 479 -2.43 -5.69 35.24
C ASP A 479 -2.36 -4.16 35.15
N GLY A 480 -3.10 -3.61 34.18
CA GLY A 480 -3.26 -2.19 33.93
C GLY A 480 -3.56 -1.36 35.16
N GLY A 481 -4.55 -1.80 35.96
CA GLY A 481 -4.96 -1.12 37.17
C GLY A 481 -3.85 -1.06 38.23
N GLN A 482 -3.10 -2.15 38.44
CA GLN A 482 -1.96 -2.13 39.36
C GLN A 482 -0.85 -1.20 38.85
N THR A 483 -0.55 -1.23 37.55
CA THR A 483 0.47 -0.37 36.93
C THR A 483 0.15 1.11 37.11
N LEU A 484 -1.11 1.51 36.91
CA LEU A 484 -1.57 2.89 37.15
C LEU A 484 -1.49 3.28 38.63
N SER A 485 -1.84 2.37 39.55
CA SER A 485 -1.70 2.61 40.99
C SER A 485 -0.23 2.81 41.40
N ILE A 486 0.68 2.01 40.84
CA ILE A 486 2.12 2.17 41.04
C ILE A 486 2.60 3.52 40.49
N LEU A 487 2.15 3.89 39.29
CA LEU A 487 2.47 5.19 38.70
C LEU A 487 2.03 6.34 39.62
N ASP A 488 0.80 6.32 40.14
CA ASP A 488 0.30 7.37 41.03
C ASP A 488 1.06 7.41 42.37
N GLN A 489 1.47 6.25 42.90
CA GLN A 489 2.35 6.19 44.08
C GLN A 489 3.74 6.79 43.78
N ILE A 490 4.34 6.44 42.64
CA ILE A 490 5.63 6.99 42.20
C ILE A 490 5.53 8.49 42.01
N ARG A 491 4.48 8.98 41.33
CA ARG A 491 4.20 10.41 41.17
C ARG A 491 4.15 11.13 42.52
N GLY A 492 3.47 10.54 43.51
CA GLY A 492 3.43 11.05 44.87
C GLY A 492 4.80 11.13 45.56
N ILE A 493 5.63 10.10 45.39
CA ILE A 493 7.01 10.06 45.93
C ILE A 493 7.89 11.09 45.23
N LEU A 494 7.83 11.18 43.90
CA LEU A 494 8.62 12.12 43.10
C LEU A 494 8.30 13.57 43.42
N LYS A 495 7.02 13.88 43.67
CA LYS A 495 6.58 15.20 44.17
C LYS A 495 7.26 15.55 45.49
N LEU A 496 7.44 14.58 46.38
CA LEU A 496 8.14 14.76 47.65
C LEU A 496 9.65 14.92 47.44
N VAL A 497 10.27 14.15 46.54
CA VAL A 497 11.70 14.30 46.19
C VAL A 497 12.00 15.70 45.67
N HIS A 498 11.15 16.24 44.79
CA HIS A 498 11.29 17.61 44.29
C HIS A 498 11.21 18.65 45.42
N MET A 499 10.31 18.46 46.38
CA MET A 499 10.14 19.37 47.53
C MET A 499 11.38 19.40 48.45
N PHE A 500 12.14 18.30 48.54
CA PHE A 500 13.26 18.13 49.47
C PHE A 500 14.64 17.99 48.80
N ASN A 501 14.79 18.39 47.54
CA ASN A 501 16.02 18.16 46.77
C ASN A 501 17.31 18.66 47.47
N MET A 502 17.26 19.84 48.08
CA MET A 502 18.40 20.39 48.86
C MET A 502 18.59 19.77 50.24
N ALA A 503 17.56 19.12 50.81
CA ALA A 503 17.62 18.57 52.16
C ALA A 503 18.55 17.36 52.28
N VAL A 504 18.84 16.69 51.15
CA VAL A 504 19.70 15.49 51.13
C VAL A 504 21.16 15.80 51.50
N TYR A 505 21.61 17.04 51.33
CA TYR A 505 22.97 17.46 51.73
C TYR A 505 23.08 17.85 53.21
N ILE A 506 21.97 18.03 53.93
CA ILE A 506 21.97 18.43 55.34
C ILE A 506 22.77 17.45 56.22
N PRO A 507 22.59 16.12 56.13
CA PRO A 507 23.37 15.18 56.93
C PRO A 507 24.87 15.29 56.66
N THR A 508 25.26 15.44 55.39
CA THR A 508 26.68 15.55 55.01
C THR A 508 27.30 16.83 55.55
N ILE A 509 26.61 17.97 55.43
CA ILE A 509 27.06 19.25 55.97
C ILE A 509 27.18 19.16 57.49
N LEU A 510 26.19 18.58 58.18
CA LEU A 510 26.21 18.42 59.63
C LEU A 510 27.39 17.54 60.09
N LEU A 511 27.68 16.45 59.37
CA LEU A 511 28.84 15.60 59.62
C LEU A 511 30.16 16.33 59.40
N ALA A 512 30.28 17.11 58.32
CA ALA A 512 31.47 17.93 58.09
C ALA A 512 31.66 19.00 59.19
N VAL A 513 30.57 19.59 59.69
CA VAL A 513 30.61 20.50 60.84
C VAL A 513 31.09 19.77 62.09
N ILE A 514 30.55 18.59 62.42
CA ILE A 514 30.98 17.77 63.57
C ILE A 514 32.49 17.47 63.47
N VAL A 515 32.97 17.06 62.29
CA VAL A 515 34.40 16.80 62.05
C VAL A 515 35.22 18.08 62.22
N GLY A 516 34.71 19.21 61.73
CA GLY A 516 35.30 20.53 61.93
C GLY A 516 35.52 20.86 63.41
N PHE A 517 34.48 20.69 64.24
CA PHE A 517 34.53 20.93 65.69
C PHE A 517 35.44 19.94 66.44
N LEU A 518 35.54 18.69 65.98
CA LEU A 518 36.44 17.68 66.56
C LEU A 518 37.92 17.93 66.20
N GLY A 519 38.19 18.41 64.98
CA GLY A 519 39.54 18.57 64.42
C GLY A 519 40.21 19.92 64.72
N GLY A 520 39.45 21.02 64.74
CA GLY A 520 39.97 22.40 64.81
C GLY A 520 39.85 23.05 66.19
N ARG A 521 40.87 23.84 66.60
CA ARG A 521 40.83 24.61 67.86
C ARG A 521 40.16 25.98 67.70
N GLY A 522 40.50 26.71 66.64
CA GLY A 522 39.89 28.01 66.28
C GLY A 522 38.88 27.91 65.14
N TRP A 523 38.07 28.96 64.92
CA TRP A 523 37.03 28.98 63.88
C TRP A 523 37.57 28.72 62.47
N ILE A 524 38.71 29.32 62.10
CA ILE A 524 39.37 29.07 60.80
C ILE A 524 39.84 27.61 60.69
N GLN A 525 40.40 27.06 61.77
CA GLN A 525 40.83 25.65 61.78
C GLN A 525 39.65 24.69 61.70
N ARG A 526 38.51 24.99 62.33
CA ARG A 526 37.30 24.16 62.25
C ARG A 526 36.76 24.12 60.82
N LEU A 527 36.73 25.28 60.16
CA LEU A 527 36.29 25.39 58.76
C LEU A 527 37.24 24.64 57.83
N MET A 528 38.55 24.73 58.06
CA MET A 528 39.56 23.98 57.31
C MET A 528 39.39 22.45 57.45
N TRP A 529 39.10 21.93 58.65
CA TRP A 529 38.83 20.50 58.85
C TRP A 529 37.54 20.04 58.17
N ALA A 530 36.47 20.84 58.24
CA ALA A 530 35.23 20.56 57.52
C ALA A 530 35.43 20.53 56.00
N ALA A 531 36.15 21.51 55.45
CA ALA A 531 36.47 21.58 54.03
C ALA A 531 37.39 20.42 53.59
N MET A 532 38.34 20.00 54.43
CA MET A 532 39.19 18.83 54.16
C MET A 532 38.38 17.54 54.08
N THR A 533 37.39 17.36 54.95
CA THR A 533 36.47 16.20 54.89
C THR A 533 35.69 16.17 53.59
N MET A 534 35.14 17.32 53.17
CA MET A 534 34.42 17.42 51.88
C MET A 534 35.34 17.22 50.68
N LEU A 535 36.58 17.72 50.73
CA LEU A 535 37.59 17.48 49.69
C LEU A 535 37.88 15.99 49.53
N ILE A 536 38.14 15.28 50.63
CA ILE A 536 38.42 13.83 50.59
C ILE A 536 37.19 13.07 50.07
N ALA A 537 36.00 13.37 50.59
CA ALA A 537 34.77 12.72 50.16
C ALA A 537 34.51 12.93 48.66
N SER A 538 34.62 14.17 48.18
CA SER A 538 34.39 14.50 46.78
C SER A 538 35.42 13.92 45.82
N ILE A 539 36.71 13.91 46.19
CA ILE A 539 37.76 13.25 45.38
C ILE A 539 37.51 11.74 45.30
N LEU A 540 37.09 11.10 46.40
CA LEU A 540 36.77 9.67 46.38
C LEU A 540 35.56 9.37 45.48
N VAL A 541 34.48 10.16 45.59
CA VAL A 541 33.31 10.00 44.70
C VAL A 541 33.71 10.23 43.24
N TYR A 542 34.50 11.28 42.96
CA TYR A 542 35.03 11.52 41.61
C TYR A 542 35.89 10.36 41.10
N ALA A 543 36.80 9.82 41.92
CA ALA A 543 37.66 8.71 41.52
C ALA A 543 36.85 7.44 41.23
N ILE A 544 35.84 7.14 42.05
CA ILE A 544 34.96 5.97 41.90
C ILE A 544 34.11 6.10 40.63
N TRP A 545 33.42 7.23 40.44
CA TRP A 545 32.46 7.42 39.34
C TRP A 545 33.08 7.99 38.06
N GLY A 546 34.34 8.42 38.09
CA GLY A 546 35.10 8.86 36.93
C GLY A 546 36.04 7.75 36.44
N PRO A 547 37.36 7.81 36.74
CA PRO A 547 38.34 6.90 36.17
C PRO A 547 38.11 5.43 36.52
N VAL A 548 37.71 5.09 37.76
CA VAL A 548 37.46 3.70 38.13
C VAL A 548 36.25 3.15 37.38
N TYR A 549 35.15 3.91 37.30
CA TYR A 549 33.98 3.51 36.53
C TYR A 549 34.31 3.28 35.06
N SER A 550 34.97 4.24 34.40
CA SER A 550 35.29 4.14 32.97
C SER A 550 36.21 2.96 32.64
N SER A 551 37.14 2.61 33.54
CA SER A 551 38.09 1.52 33.30
C SER A 551 37.56 0.13 33.63
N PHE A 552 36.64 0.00 34.60
CA PHE A 552 36.23 -1.30 35.12
C PHE A 552 34.73 -1.58 34.97
N ALA A 553 33.86 -0.62 35.29
CA ALA A 553 32.42 -0.83 35.31
C ALA A 553 31.78 -0.64 33.93
N GLU A 554 32.19 0.40 33.21
CA GLU A 554 31.64 0.75 31.90
C GLU A 554 31.74 -0.40 30.86
N PRO A 555 32.89 -1.08 30.68
CA PRO A 555 32.98 -2.20 29.75
C PRO A 555 32.06 -3.37 30.13
N ILE A 556 31.91 -3.65 31.42
CA ILE A 556 31.06 -4.75 31.93
C ILE A 556 29.59 -4.42 31.67
N ILE A 557 29.17 -3.18 31.94
CA ILE A 557 27.80 -2.72 31.73
C ILE A 557 27.45 -2.76 30.24
N HIS A 558 28.33 -2.27 29.37
CA HIS A 558 28.10 -2.31 27.92
C HIS A 558 27.92 -3.73 27.40
N VAL A 559 28.73 -4.69 27.86
CA VAL A 559 28.58 -6.12 27.52
C VAL A 559 27.24 -6.69 28.00
N GLN A 560 26.80 -6.35 29.22
CA GLN A 560 25.51 -6.81 29.73
C GLN A 560 24.34 -6.22 28.92
N ILE A 561 24.42 -4.95 28.52
CA ILE A 561 23.40 -4.33 27.67
C ILE A 561 23.35 -5.04 26.32
N ASP A 562 24.50 -5.34 25.71
CA ASP A 562 24.58 -6.05 24.43
C ASP A 562 24.01 -7.49 24.55
N GLN A 563 24.21 -8.15 25.69
CA GLN A 563 23.61 -9.47 25.98
C GLN A 563 22.08 -9.40 26.11
N ILE A 564 21.56 -8.45 26.88
CA ILE A 564 20.10 -8.24 27.04
C ILE A 564 19.46 -7.93 25.68
N ALA A 565 20.11 -7.08 24.89
CA ALA A 565 19.70 -6.74 23.53
C ALA A 565 19.60 -7.99 22.64
N SER A 566 20.61 -8.87 22.67
CA SER A 566 20.61 -10.12 21.89
C SER A 566 19.51 -11.12 22.30
N GLN A 567 19.09 -11.11 23.57
CA GLN A 567 18.01 -11.98 24.09
C GLN A 567 16.61 -11.49 23.74
N THR A 568 16.49 -10.21 23.37
CA THR A 568 15.21 -9.57 23.02
C THR A 568 14.86 -9.75 21.54
N SER A 569 15.82 -10.22 20.73
CA SER A 569 15.63 -10.52 19.30
C SER A 569 14.78 -11.78 19.09
N GLY A 570 13.88 -11.74 18.12
CA GLY A 570 12.96 -12.81 17.74
C GLY A 570 11.48 -12.50 18.00
N GLN A 571 11.13 -11.26 18.33
CA GLN A 571 9.72 -10.86 18.56
C GLN A 571 9.06 -10.23 17.32
N ILE A 572 9.86 -9.85 16.32
CA ILE A 572 9.35 -9.30 15.06
C ILE A 572 9.21 -10.44 14.03
N ALA A 573 8.28 -10.28 13.08
CA ALA A 573 8.07 -11.24 12.00
C ALA A 573 9.39 -11.56 11.27
N PRO A 574 9.63 -12.84 10.89
CA PRO A 574 10.92 -13.31 10.38
C PRO A 574 11.38 -12.63 9.09
N GLN A 575 10.49 -11.92 8.38
CA GLN A 575 10.87 -11.11 7.23
C GLN A 575 11.64 -9.82 7.58
N PHE A 576 11.64 -9.35 8.85
CA PHE A 576 12.21 -8.06 9.26
C PHE A 576 13.46 -8.18 10.17
N LEU A 577 14.24 -9.25 10.03
CA LEU A 577 15.39 -9.52 10.92
C LEU A 577 16.46 -8.43 10.91
N ALA A 578 16.75 -7.81 9.75
CA ALA A 578 17.74 -6.74 9.69
C ALA A 578 17.20 -5.47 10.36
N THR A 579 15.93 -5.17 10.14
CA THR A 579 15.21 -4.06 10.77
C THR A 579 15.19 -4.22 12.29
N GLU A 580 14.88 -5.43 12.78
CA GLU A 580 14.89 -5.75 14.22
C GLU A 580 16.26 -5.53 14.84
N SER A 581 17.32 -6.07 14.22
CA SER A 581 18.70 -5.88 14.71
C SER A 581 19.07 -4.41 14.81
N LEU A 582 18.63 -3.58 13.85
CA LEU A 582 18.96 -2.17 13.82
C LEU A 582 18.19 -1.38 14.91
N VAL A 583 16.91 -1.69 15.12
CA VAL A 583 16.10 -1.11 16.22
C VAL A 583 16.73 -1.44 17.57
N VAL A 584 17.10 -2.71 17.78
CA VAL A 584 17.76 -3.16 19.00
C VAL A 584 19.07 -2.40 19.22
N GLN A 585 19.89 -2.26 18.18
CA GLN A 585 21.15 -1.50 18.25
C GLN A 585 20.91 -0.02 18.61
N GLN A 586 19.88 0.62 18.06
CA GLN A 586 19.56 2.02 18.34
C GLN A 586 19.08 2.22 19.78
N ILE A 587 18.21 1.33 20.29
CA ILE A 587 17.77 1.34 21.69
C ILE A 587 18.96 1.15 22.63
N THR A 588 19.85 0.21 22.30
CA THR A 588 21.10 0.01 23.06
C THR A 588 21.96 1.28 23.06
N ASN A 589 22.11 1.95 21.92
CA ASN A 589 22.86 3.20 21.83
C ASN A 589 22.27 4.30 22.74
N ILE A 590 20.94 4.49 22.71
CA ILE A 590 20.23 5.42 23.59
C ILE A 590 20.52 5.10 25.07
N GLY A 591 20.42 3.82 25.45
CA GLY A 591 20.71 3.38 26.82
C GLY A 591 22.16 3.66 27.25
N LYS A 592 23.13 3.41 26.37
CA LYS A 592 24.56 3.68 26.62
C LYS A 592 24.82 5.19 26.80
N ILE A 593 24.21 6.04 25.97
CA ILE A 593 24.31 7.51 26.10
C ILE A 593 23.68 7.97 27.43
N ALA A 594 22.50 7.48 27.78
CA ALA A 594 21.82 7.82 29.04
C ALA A 594 22.70 7.49 30.26
N ILE A 595 23.23 6.25 30.32
CA ILE A 595 24.09 5.81 31.42
C ILE A 595 25.36 6.67 31.48
N SER A 596 26.02 6.89 30.34
CA SER A 596 27.25 7.70 30.30
C SER A 596 27.01 9.13 30.78
N LYS A 597 25.93 9.78 30.34
CA LYS A 597 25.53 11.13 30.81
C LYS A 597 25.22 11.15 32.31
N PHE A 598 24.47 10.17 32.80
CA PHE A 598 24.12 10.08 34.22
C PHE A 598 25.38 9.98 35.09
N ILE A 599 26.31 9.08 34.74
CA ILE A 599 27.55 8.86 35.48
C ILE A 599 28.51 10.05 35.38
N SER A 600 28.60 10.66 34.19
CA SER A 600 29.42 11.85 33.97
C SER A 600 28.97 13.03 34.83
N GLY A 601 27.67 13.20 35.08
CA GLY A 601 27.21 14.26 36.00
C GLY A 601 27.47 13.96 37.48
N ILE A 602 27.51 12.69 37.91
CA ILE A 602 27.97 12.32 39.27
C ILE A 602 29.43 12.71 39.47
N SER A 603 30.30 12.33 38.52
CA SER A 603 31.71 12.70 38.60
C SER A 603 31.92 14.21 38.47
N GLY A 604 31.17 14.88 37.60
CA GLY A 604 31.21 16.34 37.42
C GLY A 604 30.82 17.12 38.68
N THR A 605 29.71 16.77 39.33
CA THR A 605 29.29 17.39 40.60
C THR A 605 30.32 17.18 41.71
N ALA A 606 30.86 15.97 41.84
CA ALA A 606 31.93 15.65 42.77
C ALA A 606 33.19 16.50 42.50
N LEU A 607 33.60 16.63 41.23
CA LEU A 607 34.73 17.45 40.82
C LEU A 607 34.52 18.93 41.17
N ILE A 608 33.35 19.49 40.91
CA ILE A 608 33.00 20.88 41.29
C ILE A 608 33.12 21.07 42.81
N THR A 609 32.55 20.16 43.61
CA THR A 609 32.67 20.23 45.07
C THR A 609 34.11 20.09 45.57
N SER A 610 34.95 19.33 44.87
CA SER A 610 36.37 19.20 45.20
C SER A 610 37.12 20.51 44.96
N ILE A 611 36.86 21.18 43.84
CA ILE A 611 37.45 22.48 43.50
C ILE A 611 37.01 23.55 44.51
N LEU A 612 35.72 23.59 44.85
CA LEU A 612 35.19 24.52 45.86
C LEU A 612 35.82 24.28 47.24
N SER A 613 35.94 23.00 47.65
CA SER A 613 36.56 22.65 48.92
C SER A 613 38.04 23.04 48.97
N LEU A 614 38.77 22.87 47.86
CA LEU A 614 40.16 23.27 47.74
C LEU A 614 40.33 24.78 47.84
N ALA A 615 39.47 25.56 47.16
CA ALA A 615 39.48 27.02 47.23
C ALA A 615 39.24 27.52 48.67
N ILE A 616 38.32 26.88 49.41
CA ILE A 616 38.06 27.18 50.82
C ILE A 616 39.30 26.91 51.68
N ILE A 617 39.97 25.77 51.48
CA ILE A 617 41.19 25.42 52.23
C ILE A 617 42.30 26.44 51.98
N ILE A 618 42.54 26.80 50.71
CA ILE A 618 43.54 27.82 50.35
C ILE A 618 43.21 29.16 51.01
N GLY A 619 41.95 29.59 50.96
CA GLY A 619 41.47 30.80 51.62
C GLY A 619 41.71 30.79 53.14
N CYS A 620 41.41 29.67 53.81
CA CYS A 620 41.70 29.50 55.23
C CYS A 620 43.19 29.59 55.55
N VAL A 621 44.06 28.99 54.72
CA VAL A 621 45.52 29.06 54.91
C VAL A 621 46.02 30.49 54.79
N VAL A 622 45.54 31.24 53.79
CA VAL A 622 45.90 32.65 53.58
C VAL A 622 45.45 33.52 54.77
N LEU A 623 44.19 33.38 55.20
CA LEU A 623 43.63 34.09 56.36
C LEU A 623 44.39 33.81 57.66
N ASN A 624 44.77 32.55 57.88
CA ASN A 624 45.51 32.16 59.09
C ASN A 624 46.93 32.77 59.09
N ARG A 625 47.55 32.89 57.92
CA ARG A 625 48.85 33.57 57.74
C ARG A 625 48.76 35.08 57.98
N LEU A 626 47.67 35.72 57.55
CA LEU A 626 47.42 37.14 57.75
C LEU A 626 47.15 37.46 59.23
N ASN A 627 46.38 36.63 59.93
CA ASN A 627 46.15 36.81 61.37
C ASN A 627 47.42 36.60 62.20
N SER A 628 48.25 35.60 61.87
CA SER A 628 49.55 35.42 62.52
C SER A 628 50.48 36.61 62.31
N LYS A 629 50.48 37.22 61.11
CA LYS A 629 51.22 38.47 60.86
C LYS A 629 50.66 39.66 61.63
N LYS A 630 49.34 39.71 61.85
CA LYS A 630 48.70 40.79 62.60
C LYS A 630 49.03 40.71 64.10
N GLU A 631 49.04 39.51 64.67
CA GLU A 631 49.49 39.26 66.05
C GLU A 631 50.98 39.60 66.23
N GLU A 632 51.85 39.25 65.26
CA GLU A 632 53.26 39.68 65.30
C GLU A 632 53.41 41.21 65.29
N ILE A 633 52.56 41.93 64.54
CA ILE A 633 52.59 43.40 64.48
C ILE A 633 52.04 44.03 65.78
N GLU A 634 51.02 43.43 66.41
CA GLU A 634 50.50 43.90 67.71
C GLU A 634 51.50 43.64 68.86
N ILE A 635 52.19 42.51 68.88
CA ILE A 635 53.24 42.21 69.88
C ILE A 635 54.42 43.18 69.72
N ILE A 636 54.83 43.50 68.49
CA ILE A 636 55.87 44.51 68.23
C ILE A 636 55.39 45.92 68.62
N ALA A 637 54.09 46.23 68.48
CA ALA A 637 53.52 47.52 68.91
C ALA A 637 53.39 47.62 70.44
N GLU A 638 53.13 46.51 71.14
CA GLU A 638 53.02 46.45 72.60
C GLU A 638 54.42 46.51 73.28
N ASP A 639 55.43 45.83 72.71
CA ASP A 639 56.85 45.97 73.12
C ASP A 639 57.39 47.39 72.85
N ALA A 640 56.92 48.07 71.79
CA ALA A 640 57.29 49.46 71.51
C ALA A 640 56.68 50.46 72.51
N THR A 641 55.53 50.14 73.12
CA THR A 641 54.96 50.97 74.20
C THR A 641 55.64 50.77 75.54
N ASP A 642 56.14 49.56 75.87
CA ASP A 642 56.87 49.33 77.12
C ASP A 642 58.29 49.95 77.09
N PHE A 643 58.92 50.02 75.92
CA PHE A 643 60.22 50.69 75.74
C PHE A 643 60.19 52.23 75.92
N THR A 644 59.00 52.85 75.88
CA THR A 644 58.85 54.30 76.09
C THR A 644 58.70 54.71 77.57
N VAL A 645 58.52 53.77 78.50
CA VAL A 645 58.38 54.10 79.94
C VAL A 645 59.71 54.02 80.70
N GLU A 646 60.72 53.29 80.20
CA GLU A 646 62.02 53.14 80.89
C GLU A 646 63.08 54.20 80.49
N THR A 647 62.83 55.05 79.50
CA THR A 647 63.78 56.10 79.06
C THR A 647 63.50 57.49 79.65
N GLU A 648 62.52 57.63 80.56
CA GLU A 648 62.17 58.89 81.24
C GLU A 648 62.54 58.92 82.75
N LYS A 649 63.49 58.07 83.18
CA LYS A 649 64.14 58.14 84.50
C LYS A 649 65.65 57.91 84.43
N SER A 650 66.38 58.89 83.92
CA SER A 650 67.75 59.21 84.36
C SER A 650 68.05 60.67 84.13
#